data_AF-A0A662S3Q4-F1
#
_entry.id   AF-A0A662S3Q4-F1
#
_cell.length_a   1.000
_cell.length_b   1.000
_cell.length_c   1.000
_cell.angle_alpha   90.00
_cell.angle_beta   90.00
_cell.angle_gamma   90.00
#
_symmetry.space_group_name_H-M   'P 1'
#
loop_
_entity.id
_entity.type
_entity.pdbx_description
1 polymer ?
#
loop_
_entity_poly.entity_id
_entity_poly.type
_entity_poly.pdbx_seq_one_letter_code
_entity_poly.pdbx_strand_id
1 'polypeptide(L)'
;MRRSYLVLFVLALSLLNPAICSCGGLQEKTLVLFDESHSDLRANQLSNLFSIIEDFGFEVACGGLSNLKDFAMILIVGVSEPFSNQEVEAIQDFLKGGGSLLIACDPGNQYVNALSERLGVVFSRDYISEGGNGVEVRATCLDGVSFFVQTSGHVHGRGEPILAACMEAWEDSVRNDEKDPNERMGPFTVGIRVTMGGRAAFLASESLVSDLDAWEKGQEEFLSYLVEWLLLPQMASNSILEAEEEVKRAEKLGAESEVSRRALDDAMALISAGLYKEVLDTSNLARELAETSIAIKNATSLLSELSYELAQEEARGIRHELQTSELNMLLNSERTLRETWLSLVADYEKLSVEEKRAIAASIRYEAIWIYSKASSLLEALRESIRDRVSSKLETCSVLLKEANSTIAEISELGANVTPFSNGLRDLVSSYDQALLMLNETPRDAEILAESIEKRASKLLKDLESVRSKTMEVRQVIVEAETLLSSFKGNLESGKWLLIQKEQYKRSISDAEKLIESARIDLVQGKYEEALIKANKSVEILRSSFSSLRTEIEFREKVFLLGLLTIPPTLIFLIRRSRRDYIEEAAEELRKTIEEIMRAKEEGVDVTREITLVEEAGKMLNEVMSSEVGEESVKQRVSDVKRICREVLRNLKSEKPLRRICLSKMQNFLGRSQEIIDRALEARKSCYMKEEISHLLDRISDELQLLLKEFGERRYKAAIKRVNSLEKLIIRLGKVTRVCTELDRIYEREWKPKIGRLLRSSEGKGA
;
A
#
# COMPACT_ATOMS: atom_id res chain seq x y z
N MET A 1 34.94 28.53 42.60
CA MET A 1 34.73 29.94 42.99
C MET A 1 35.11 30.99 41.95
N ARG A 2 35.99 30.75 40.96
CA ARG A 2 36.39 31.79 39.97
C ARG A 2 35.43 32.02 38.77
N ARG A 3 34.42 31.17 38.55
CA ARG A 3 33.44 31.35 37.45
C ARG A 3 32.23 32.23 37.82
N SER A 4 31.91 32.33 39.11
CA SER A 4 30.77 33.14 39.59
C SER A 4 31.07 34.64 39.60
N TYR A 5 32.34 35.03 39.77
CA TYR A 5 32.75 36.44 39.74
C TYR A 5 32.80 37.01 38.32
N LEU A 6 33.06 36.20 37.28
CA LEU A 6 33.09 36.69 35.90
C LEU A 6 31.68 37.03 35.39
N VAL A 7 30.68 36.23 35.78
CA VAL A 7 29.27 36.47 35.42
C VAL A 7 28.71 37.69 36.16
N LEU A 8 29.08 37.87 37.43
CA LEU A 8 28.73 39.09 38.20
C LEU A 8 29.46 40.34 37.71
N PHE A 9 30.69 40.23 37.20
CA PHE A 9 31.44 41.36 36.65
C PHE A 9 30.90 41.80 35.29
N VAL A 10 30.46 40.86 34.44
CA VAL A 10 29.80 41.18 33.15
C VAL A 10 28.41 41.80 33.37
N LEU A 11 27.64 41.31 34.36
CA LEU A 11 26.36 41.91 34.76
C LEU A 11 26.50 43.28 35.44
N ALA A 12 27.59 43.51 36.18
CA ALA A 12 27.87 44.81 36.79
C ALA A 12 28.35 45.85 35.77
N LEU A 13 29.09 45.43 34.72
CA LEU A 13 29.51 46.33 33.64
C LEU A 13 28.35 46.76 32.72
N SER A 14 27.30 45.94 32.56
CA SER A 14 26.07 46.37 31.87
C SER A 14 25.23 47.37 32.68
N LEU A 15 25.43 47.45 34.00
CA LEU A 15 24.72 48.36 34.90
C LEU A 15 25.47 49.68 35.19
N LEU A 16 26.74 49.80 34.75
CA LEU A 16 27.62 50.91 35.08
C LEU A 16 28.07 51.72 33.85
N ASN A 17 27.27 51.76 32.79
CA ASN A 17 27.48 52.67 31.67
C ASN A 17 26.37 53.74 31.60
N PRO A 18 26.45 54.83 32.37
CA PRO A 18 25.44 55.90 32.38
C PRO A 18 25.59 56.87 31.20
N ALA A 19 26.25 56.45 30.12
CA ALA A 19 26.49 57.27 28.92
C ALA A 19 25.73 56.77 27.67
N ILE A 20 24.88 55.74 27.79
CA ILE A 20 23.82 55.46 26.82
C ILE A 20 22.53 56.00 27.43
N CYS A 21 22.38 57.32 27.37
CA CYS A 21 21.15 58.00 27.77
C CYS A 21 20.02 57.64 26.78
N SER A 22 18.99 56.96 27.31
CA SER A 22 17.59 56.94 26.85
C SER A 22 17.35 57.04 25.33
N CYS A 23 17.56 55.94 24.61
CA CYS A 23 16.68 55.60 23.48
C CYS A 23 15.75 54.49 24.00
N GLY A 24 14.48 54.79 24.20
CA GLY A 24 13.48 53.73 24.41
C GLY A 24 13.55 52.77 23.22
N GLY A 25 13.57 51.46 23.46
CA GLY A 25 13.56 50.49 22.37
C GLY A 25 12.34 50.74 21.47
N LEU A 26 12.55 50.70 20.15
CA LEU A 26 11.44 50.76 19.20
C LEU A 26 10.49 49.60 19.50
N GLN A 27 9.20 49.92 19.57
CA GLN A 27 8.13 48.95 19.77
C GLN A 27 7.12 49.16 18.66
N GLU A 28 6.67 48.05 18.06
CA GLU A 28 5.60 48.08 17.09
C GLU A 28 4.31 48.50 17.80
N LYS A 29 3.62 49.49 17.23
CA LYS A 29 2.33 49.94 17.73
C LYS A 29 1.40 50.19 16.56
N THR A 30 0.21 49.62 16.68
CA THR A 30 -0.86 49.70 15.68
C THR A 30 -2.17 50.22 16.27
N LEU A 31 -2.17 50.60 17.56
CA LEU A 31 -3.36 51.04 18.26
C LEU A 31 -3.39 52.56 18.45
N VAL A 32 -4.56 53.16 18.28
CA VAL A 32 -4.88 54.54 18.67
C VAL A 32 -5.88 54.51 19.81
N LEU A 33 -5.64 55.25 20.89
CA LEU A 33 -6.53 55.32 22.03
C LEU A 33 -7.52 56.49 21.86
N PHE A 34 -8.81 56.20 21.85
CA PHE A 34 -9.84 57.19 22.13
C PHE A 34 -10.11 57.26 23.63
N ASP A 35 -9.93 58.44 24.22
CA ASP A 35 -10.22 58.70 25.64
C ASP A 35 -11.72 58.83 25.87
N GLU A 36 -12.38 57.69 26.05
CA GLU A 36 -13.80 57.63 26.39
C GLU A 36 -14.06 58.07 27.85
N SER A 37 -13.05 58.02 28.71
CA SER A 37 -13.23 58.31 30.13
C SER A 37 -13.46 59.79 30.45
N HIS A 38 -13.00 60.69 29.58
CA HIS A 38 -13.21 62.13 29.71
C HIS A 38 -14.09 62.71 28.61
N SER A 39 -14.50 61.91 27.60
CA SER A 39 -15.30 62.39 26.48
C SER A 39 -16.81 62.34 26.78
N ASP A 40 -17.55 63.38 26.38
CA ASP A 40 -19.02 63.30 26.25
C ASP A 40 -19.49 62.70 24.92
N LEU A 41 -18.57 62.53 23.96
CA LEU A 41 -18.83 61.87 22.69
C LEU A 41 -18.69 60.36 22.81
N ARG A 42 -19.49 59.66 22.01
CA ARG A 42 -19.42 58.21 21.83
C ARG A 42 -18.58 57.87 20.60
N ALA A 43 -17.95 56.70 20.63
CA ALA A 43 -17.14 56.19 19.52
C ALA A 43 -17.85 56.24 18.14
N ASN A 44 -19.16 56.00 18.08
CA ASN A 44 -19.92 56.06 16.82
C ASN A 44 -20.14 57.48 16.27
N GLN A 45 -19.81 58.52 17.04
CA GLN A 45 -19.83 59.92 16.63
C GLN A 45 -18.46 60.39 16.12
N LEU A 46 -17.48 59.48 16.00
CA LEU A 46 -16.14 59.73 15.46
C LEU A 46 -15.81 58.72 14.34
N SER A 47 -16.82 58.11 13.74
CA SER A 47 -16.67 57.00 12.79
C SER A 47 -15.91 57.41 11.52
N ASN A 48 -16.10 58.63 11.01
CA ASN A 48 -15.33 59.11 9.86
C ASN A 48 -13.84 59.29 10.21
N LEU A 49 -13.54 59.85 11.39
CA LEU A 49 -12.15 59.98 11.86
C LEU A 49 -11.50 58.61 12.07
N PHE A 50 -12.24 57.67 12.65
CA PHE A 50 -11.75 56.31 12.88
C PHE A 50 -11.47 55.61 11.55
N SER A 51 -12.34 55.79 10.54
CA SER A 51 -12.10 55.28 9.18
C SER A 51 -10.81 55.83 8.58
N ILE A 52 -10.52 57.14 8.74
CA ILE A 52 -9.25 57.72 8.27
C ILE A 52 -8.05 57.07 8.97
N ILE A 53 -8.13 56.86 10.28
CA ILE A 53 -7.06 56.22 11.06
C ILE A 53 -6.84 54.76 10.61
N GLU A 54 -7.94 54.04 10.37
CA GLU A 54 -7.93 52.65 9.88
C GLU A 54 -7.35 52.55 8.45
N ASP A 55 -7.60 53.55 7.59
CA ASP A 55 -7.01 53.62 6.25
C ASP A 55 -5.47 53.73 6.29
N PHE A 56 -4.90 54.27 7.38
CA PHE A 56 -3.45 54.25 7.65
C PHE A 56 -2.94 52.97 8.33
N GLY A 57 -3.82 51.98 8.55
CA GLY A 57 -3.48 50.68 9.12
C GLY A 57 -3.45 50.64 10.66
N PHE A 58 -4.11 51.58 11.33
CA PHE A 58 -4.19 51.63 12.79
C PHE A 58 -5.59 51.31 13.28
N GLU A 59 -5.70 50.54 14.36
CA GLU A 59 -6.98 50.21 15.00
C GLU A 59 -7.27 51.18 16.14
N VAL A 60 -8.53 51.59 16.29
CA VAL A 60 -8.95 52.48 17.39
C VAL A 60 -9.48 51.66 18.57
N ALA A 61 -8.86 51.82 19.73
CA ALA A 61 -9.33 51.27 21.00
C ALA A 61 -9.96 52.36 21.86
N CYS A 62 -11.08 52.05 22.53
CA CYS A 62 -11.72 52.95 23.49
C CYS A 62 -11.27 52.60 24.91
N GLY A 63 -10.90 53.60 25.70
CA GLY A 63 -10.44 53.37 27.08
C GLY A 63 -10.10 54.65 27.82
N GLY A 64 -9.35 54.51 28.92
CA GLY A 64 -8.87 55.63 29.74
C GLY A 64 -7.34 55.72 29.77
N LEU A 65 -6.83 56.80 30.36
CA LEU A 65 -5.44 57.27 30.21
C LEU A 65 -4.40 56.59 31.13
N SER A 66 -4.62 55.33 31.54
CA SER A 66 -3.82 54.66 32.58
C SER A 66 -2.60 53.87 32.07
N ASN A 67 -2.64 53.31 30.85
CA ASN A 67 -1.51 52.62 30.22
C ASN A 67 -1.36 53.04 28.76
N LEU A 68 -0.41 53.94 28.48
CA LEU A 68 -0.25 54.56 27.16
C LEU A 68 0.85 53.92 26.30
N LYS A 69 1.53 52.87 26.79
CA LYS A 69 2.73 52.33 26.14
C LYS A 69 2.44 51.68 24.79
N ASP A 70 1.30 51.02 24.66
CA ASP A 70 0.93 50.21 23.49
C ASP A 70 0.29 51.04 22.37
N PHE A 71 0.05 52.33 22.61
CA PHE A 71 -0.63 53.22 21.67
C PHE A 71 0.36 54.09 20.87
N ALA A 72 0.04 54.28 19.60
CA ALA A 72 0.72 55.18 18.68
C ALA A 72 0.24 56.63 18.89
N MET A 73 -1.06 56.79 19.15
CA MET A 73 -1.72 58.09 19.25
C MET A 73 -2.83 58.05 20.30
N ILE A 74 -3.15 59.21 20.87
CA ILE A 74 -4.28 59.43 21.78
C ILE A 74 -5.20 60.48 21.16
N LEU A 75 -6.50 60.22 21.21
CA LEU A 75 -7.58 61.13 20.81
C LEU A 75 -8.29 61.60 22.07
N ILE A 76 -8.28 62.91 22.30
CA ILE A 76 -9.02 63.58 23.38
C ILE A 76 -10.02 64.52 22.72
N VAL A 77 -11.29 64.15 22.73
CA VAL A 77 -12.35 64.91 22.07
C VAL A 77 -13.51 65.09 23.06
N GLY A 78 -14.18 66.25 23.08
CA GLY A 78 -15.40 66.41 23.88
C GLY A 78 -15.18 66.36 25.39
N VAL A 79 -14.19 67.08 25.91
CA VAL A 79 -13.76 66.91 27.32
C VAL A 79 -14.86 67.35 28.30
N SER A 80 -15.49 66.42 29.00
CA SER A 80 -16.57 66.68 29.96
C SER A 80 -16.18 66.42 31.42
N GLU A 81 -15.04 65.78 31.66
CA GLU A 81 -14.51 65.47 32.99
C GLU A 81 -13.09 66.05 33.19
N PRO A 82 -12.70 66.40 34.44
CA PRO A 82 -11.38 66.94 34.73
C PRO A 82 -10.27 65.87 34.72
N PHE A 83 -9.13 66.17 34.10
CA PHE A 83 -7.94 65.31 34.15
C PHE A 83 -7.24 65.34 35.51
N SER A 84 -6.80 64.18 35.99
CA SER A 84 -5.92 64.09 37.14
C SER A 84 -4.47 64.49 36.80
N ASN A 85 -3.70 64.93 37.81
CA ASN A 85 -2.29 65.25 37.61
C ASN A 85 -1.46 64.07 37.08
N GLN A 86 -1.82 62.83 37.45
CA GLN A 86 -1.12 61.63 37.00
C GLN A 86 -1.35 61.37 35.51
N GLU A 87 -2.58 61.58 35.01
CA GLU A 87 -2.90 61.43 33.60
C GLU A 87 -2.22 62.50 32.76
N VAL A 88 -2.20 63.74 33.24
CA VAL A 88 -1.48 64.83 32.57
C VAL A 88 0.02 64.52 32.49
N GLU A 89 0.64 64.03 33.57
CA GLU A 89 2.04 63.59 33.55
C GLU A 89 2.25 62.41 32.59
N ALA A 90 1.35 61.43 32.56
CA ALA A 90 1.42 60.29 31.65
C ALA A 90 1.35 60.71 30.18
N ILE A 91 0.47 61.64 29.82
CA ILE A 91 0.38 62.20 28.46
C ILE A 91 1.65 62.98 28.10
N GLN A 92 2.19 63.77 29.02
CA GLN A 92 3.44 64.49 28.79
C GLN A 92 4.61 63.53 28.55
N ASP A 93 4.70 62.44 29.32
CA ASP A 93 5.76 61.45 29.14
C ASP A 93 5.54 60.60 27.88
N PHE A 94 4.29 60.31 27.52
CA PHE A 94 3.92 59.68 26.26
C PHE A 94 4.38 60.51 25.05
N LEU A 95 4.10 61.82 25.05
CA LEU A 95 4.57 62.74 24.02
C LEU A 95 6.10 62.84 23.99
N LYS A 96 6.79 62.95 25.14
CA LYS A 96 8.26 62.93 25.17
C LYS A 96 8.84 61.63 24.62
N GLY A 97 8.11 60.52 24.79
CA GLY A 97 8.45 59.21 24.25
C GLY A 97 8.16 59.03 22.76
N GLY A 98 7.71 60.08 22.05
CA GLY A 98 7.45 60.05 20.61
C GLY A 98 6.01 59.73 20.22
N GLY A 99 5.11 59.56 21.19
CA GLY A 99 3.68 59.33 20.92
C GLY A 99 2.98 60.56 20.35
N SER A 100 1.78 60.36 19.79
CA SER A 100 1.02 61.43 19.14
C SER A 100 -0.31 61.76 19.82
N LEU A 101 -0.72 63.02 19.78
CA LEU A 101 -1.93 63.50 20.46
C LEU A 101 -2.79 64.36 19.54
N LEU A 102 -4.08 64.08 19.50
CA LEU A 102 -5.07 64.98 18.92
C LEU A 102 -6.04 65.41 20.02
N ILE A 103 -6.14 66.72 20.24
CA ILE A 103 -7.14 67.32 21.12
C ILE A 103 -8.11 68.14 20.26
N ALA A 104 -9.40 67.87 20.37
CA ALA A 104 -10.45 68.69 19.76
C ALA A 104 -11.52 69.02 20.80
N CYS A 105 -11.73 70.32 21.05
CA CYS A 105 -12.65 70.78 22.09
C CYS A 105 -13.35 72.06 21.66
N ASP A 106 -14.64 72.16 21.99
CA ASP A 106 -15.40 73.38 21.81
C ASP A 106 -14.95 74.49 22.78
N PRO A 107 -15.10 75.77 22.41
CA PRO A 107 -14.77 76.88 23.29
C PRO A 107 -15.64 76.90 24.55
N GLY A 108 -15.07 77.48 25.61
CA GLY A 108 -15.71 77.52 26.93
C GLY A 108 -15.50 76.27 27.78
N ASN A 109 -14.84 75.24 27.24
CA ASN A 109 -14.46 74.04 27.98
C ASN A 109 -13.50 74.37 29.14
N GLN A 110 -13.92 74.08 30.37
CA GLN A 110 -13.16 74.44 31.57
C GLN A 110 -12.03 73.44 31.93
N TYR A 111 -12.02 72.26 31.32
CA TYR A 111 -11.13 71.15 31.69
C TYR A 111 -9.94 70.99 30.73
N VAL A 112 -10.12 71.25 29.44
CA VAL A 112 -9.08 71.05 28.41
C VAL A 112 -7.78 71.81 28.70
N ASN A 113 -7.89 73.03 29.22
CA ASN A 113 -6.75 73.89 29.51
C ASN A 113 -5.86 73.35 30.66
N ALA A 114 -6.36 72.45 31.52
CA ALA A 114 -5.53 71.78 32.53
C ALA A 114 -4.41 70.92 31.92
N LEU A 115 -4.65 70.37 30.73
CA LEU A 115 -3.69 69.58 29.95
C LEU A 115 -2.96 70.47 28.92
N SER A 116 -3.70 71.19 28.08
CA SER A 116 -3.12 71.90 26.94
C SER A 116 -2.14 73.02 27.34
N GLU A 117 -2.39 73.71 28.46
CA GLU A 117 -1.48 74.77 28.95
C GLU A 117 -0.11 74.21 29.29
N ARG A 118 -0.05 72.98 29.82
CA ARG A 118 1.23 72.28 30.10
C ARG A 118 1.99 71.90 28.83
N LEU A 119 1.28 71.83 27.70
CA LEU A 119 1.84 71.62 26.36
C LEU A 119 2.09 72.95 25.63
N GLY A 120 1.79 74.09 26.27
CA GLY A 120 2.04 75.43 25.76
C GLY A 120 0.95 75.96 24.81
N VAL A 121 -0.24 75.38 24.81
CA VAL A 121 -1.39 75.79 23.99
C VAL A 121 -2.60 76.09 24.88
N VAL A 122 -3.27 77.21 24.62
CA VAL A 122 -4.45 77.65 25.36
C VAL A 122 -5.64 77.68 24.41
N PHE A 123 -6.72 77.00 24.80
CA PHE A 123 -8.04 77.15 24.16
C PHE A 123 -8.73 78.39 24.72
N SER A 124 -9.22 79.24 23.82
CA SER A 124 -10.03 80.38 24.20
C SER A 124 -11.36 79.92 24.81
N ARG A 125 -11.90 80.79 25.68
CA ARG A 125 -13.26 80.63 26.22
C ARG A 125 -14.32 81.20 25.29
N ASP A 126 -13.92 82.11 24.41
CA ASP A 126 -14.83 82.87 23.56
C ASP A 126 -15.07 82.12 22.24
N TYR A 127 -16.31 82.16 21.79
CA TYR A 127 -16.71 81.64 20.47
C TYR A 127 -16.21 82.61 19.39
N ILE A 128 -16.02 82.11 18.18
CA ILE A 128 -15.82 82.95 17.00
C ILE A 128 -17.02 82.83 16.07
N SER A 129 -17.45 83.96 15.51
CA SER A 129 -18.64 84.07 14.65
C SER A 129 -18.31 84.78 13.34
N GLU A 130 -19.02 84.41 12.26
CA GLU A 130 -18.92 85.04 10.94
C GLU A 130 -20.33 85.33 10.37
N GLY A 131 -20.52 86.49 9.76
CA GLY A 131 -21.66 86.76 8.87
C GLY A 131 -23.06 86.88 9.48
N GLY A 132 -23.22 86.92 10.81
CA GLY A 132 -24.52 87.12 11.49
C GLY A 132 -25.40 85.87 11.56
N ASN A 133 -24.86 84.70 11.18
CA ASN A 133 -25.53 83.40 11.32
C ASN A 133 -24.98 82.58 12.50
N GLY A 134 -23.99 83.08 13.26
CA GLY A 134 -23.65 82.65 14.62
C GLY A 134 -23.04 81.27 14.85
N VAL A 135 -23.23 80.34 13.92
CA VAL A 135 -23.00 78.91 14.15
C VAL A 135 -21.80 78.37 13.39
N GLU A 136 -21.43 79.00 12.27
CA GLU A 136 -20.40 78.50 11.35
C GLU A 136 -19.38 79.58 11.00
N VAL A 137 -18.11 79.20 10.97
CA VAL A 137 -17.00 80.07 10.54
C VAL A 137 -16.24 79.38 9.43
N ARG A 138 -15.94 80.12 8.36
CA ARG A 138 -15.06 79.63 7.31
C ARG A 138 -13.62 79.60 7.82
N ALA A 139 -13.06 78.41 7.86
CA ALA A 139 -11.65 78.20 8.15
C ALA A 139 -10.89 77.80 6.89
N THR A 140 -9.67 78.30 6.76
CA THR A 140 -8.77 78.02 5.64
C THR A 140 -7.49 77.38 6.17
N CYS A 141 -7.10 76.25 5.58
CA CYS A 141 -5.83 75.59 5.87
C CYS A 141 -4.67 76.27 5.12
N LEU A 142 -3.44 75.93 5.49
CA LEU A 142 -2.23 76.48 4.87
C LEU A 142 -2.14 76.25 3.35
N ASP A 143 -2.75 75.16 2.87
CA ASP A 143 -2.74 74.78 1.44
C ASP A 143 -3.89 75.43 0.65
N GLY A 144 -4.66 76.33 1.28
CA GLY A 144 -5.72 77.12 0.65
C GLY A 144 -7.08 76.43 0.56
N VAL A 145 -7.22 75.19 1.03
CA VAL A 145 -8.53 74.52 1.18
C VAL A 145 -9.31 75.21 2.28
N SER A 146 -10.56 75.55 2.00
CA SER A 146 -11.45 76.22 2.95
C SER A 146 -12.73 75.43 3.13
N PHE A 147 -13.22 75.37 4.36
CA PHE A 147 -14.46 74.70 4.74
C PHE A 147 -15.08 75.39 5.95
N PHE A 148 -16.36 75.14 6.19
CA PHE A 148 -17.05 75.68 7.37
C PHE A 148 -16.81 74.82 8.61
N VAL A 149 -16.61 75.48 9.75
CA VAL A 149 -16.41 74.86 11.06
C VAL A 149 -17.50 75.34 11.99
N GLN A 150 -18.18 74.41 12.65
CA GLN A 150 -19.26 74.76 13.57
C GLN A 150 -18.76 74.98 14.99
N THR A 151 -19.43 75.85 15.74
CA THR A 151 -19.19 76.05 17.18
C THR A 151 -17.69 76.25 17.49
N SER A 152 -17.05 77.10 16.68
CA SER A 152 -15.59 77.24 16.71
C SER A 152 -15.15 78.25 17.75
N GLY A 153 -14.04 77.96 18.40
CA GLY A 153 -13.25 78.90 19.19
C GLY A 153 -11.96 79.26 18.48
N HIS A 154 -10.98 79.67 19.26
CA HIS A 154 -9.63 79.81 18.77
C HIS A 154 -8.61 79.32 19.80
N VAL A 155 -7.45 78.92 19.30
CA VAL A 155 -6.30 78.47 20.09
C VAL A 155 -5.15 79.44 19.90
N HIS A 156 -4.37 79.65 20.96
CA HIS A 156 -3.11 80.40 20.88
C HIS A 156 -2.03 79.74 21.72
N GLY A 157 -0.78 79.86 21.32
CA GLY A 157 0.33 79.27 22.07
C GLY A 157 1.56 78.97 21.23
N ARG A 158 2.38 78.04 21.74
CA ARG A 158 3.58 77.56 21.07
C ARG A 158 3.19 76.50 20.06
N GLY A 159 3.18 76.86 18.78
CA GLY A 159 2.98 75.91 17.70
C GLY A 159 2.81 76.61 16.36
N GLU A 160 2.68 75.80 15.31
CA GLU A 160 2.42 76.27 13.96
C GLU A 160 0.91 76.26 13.69
N PRO A 161 0.30 77.40 13.31
CA PRO A 161 -1.09 77.45 12.85
C PRO A 161 -1.28 76.57 11.62
N ILE A 162 -2.23 75.63 11.67
CA ILE A 162 -2.57 74.74 10.54
C ILE A 162 -3.94 75.05 9.93
N LEU A 163 -4.80 75.73 10.69
CA LEU A 163 -6.15 76.11 10.30
C LEU A 163 -6.48 77.46 10.92
N ALA A 164 -6.98 78.41 10.13
CA ALA A 164 -7.30 79.75 10.59
C ALA A 164 -8.66 80.23 10.04
N ALA A 165 -9.42 80.91 10.89
CA ALA A 165 -10.61 81.63 10.51
C ALA A 165 -10.28 82.91 9.70
N CYS A 166 -11.24 83.37 8.91
CA CYS A 166 -11.12 84.56 8.08
C CYS A 166 -10.90 85.86 8.89
N MET A 167 -10.53 86.94 8.18
CA MET A 167 -10.33 88.27 8.78
C MET A 167 -11.65 88.89 9.24
N GLU A 168 -12.76 88.43 8.67
CA GLU A 168 -14.12 88.88 8.91
C GLU A 168 -14.79 88.20 10.12
N ALA A 169 -14.17 87.18 10.69
CA ALA A 169 -14.62 86.58 11.94
C ALA A 169 -14.38 87.52 13.13
N TRP A 170 -15.23 87.46 14.15
CA TRP A 170 -15.03 88.15 15.44
C TRP A 170 -15.22 87.21 16.62
N GLU A 171 -14.65 87.55 17.77
CA GLU A 171 -14.94 86.88 19.03
C GLU A 171 -16.33 87.25 19.51
N ASP A 172 -17.24 86.30 19.64
CA ASP A 172 -18.57 86.51 20.20
C ASP A 172 -18.58 86.06 21.67
N SER A 173 -18.22 86.99 22.56
CA SER A 173 -18.05 86.69 23.99
C SER A 173 -19.39 86.59 24.72
N VAL A 174 -20.45 87.21 24.16
CA VAL A 174 -21.79 87.30 24.77
C VAL A 174 -22.77 86.31 24.12
N ARG A 175 -22.37 85.70 23.00
CA ARG A 175 -23.10 84.68 22.24
C ARG A 175 -24.43 85.21 21.69
N ASN A 176 -24.37 86.38 21.06
CA ASN A 176 -25.51 87.08 20.50
C ASN A 176 -25.50 87.14 18.96
N ASP A 177 -24.50 86.54 18.31
CA ASP A 177 -24.29 86.51 16.86
C ASP A 177 -24.14 87.90 16.22
N GLU A 178 -23.94 88.94 17.04
CA GLU A 178 -23.79 90.34 16.64
C GLU A 178 -22.44 90.85 17.12
N LYS A 179 -21.69 91.49 16.22
CA LYS A 179 -20.39 92.04 16.59
C LYS A 179 -20.53 93.25 17.52
N ASP A 180 -20.06 93.11 18.74
CA ASP A 180 -19.97 94.19 19.71
C ASP A 180 -18.72 95.09 19.47
N PRO A 181 -18.76 96.39 19.85
CA PRO A 181 -17.64 97.31 19.61
C PRO A 181 -16.30 96.92 20.26
N ASN A 182 -16.34 96.09 21.32
CA ASN A 182 -15.16 95.67 22.07
C ASN A 182 -14.62 94.29 21.63
N GLU A 183 -15.34 93.60 20.74
CA GLU A 183 -14.97 92.27 20.29
C GLU A 183 -13.85 92.31 19.26
N ARG A 184 -12.89 91.40 19.43
CA ARG A 184 -11.72 91.31 18.56
C ARG A 184 -12.15 90.77 17.20
N MET A 185 -11.50 91.28 16.15
CA MET A 185 -11.62 90.72 14.79
C MET A 185 -10.47 89.76 14.50
N GLY A 186 -10.71 88.84 13.57
CA GLY A 186 -9.76 87.89 13.06
C GLY A 186 -8.53 88.50 12.36
N PRO A 187 -7.61 87.64 11.91
CA PRO A 187 -7.77 86.20 11.78
C PRO A 187 -7.52 85.49 13.10
N PHE A 188 -8.29 84.43 13.36
CA PHE A 188 -8.13 83.59 14.54
C PHE A 188 -7.58 82.23 14.16
N THR A 189 -6.62 81.71 14.94
CA THR A 189 -6.12 80.36 14.73
C THR A 189 -7.11 79.35 15.32
N VAL A 190 -7.63 78.46 14.48
CA VAL A 190 -8.59 77.42 14.86
C VAL A 190 -7.88 76.09 15.14
N GLY A 191 -6.75 75.85 14.48
CA GLY A 191 -5.93 74.64 14.68
C GLY A 191 -4.46 74.96 14.80
N ILE A 192 -3.77 74.33 15.77
CA ILE A 192 -2.32 74.43 15.96
C ILE A 192 -1.71 73.03 16.02
N ARG A 193 -0.54 72.85 15.39
CA ARG A 193 0.32 71.68 15.60
C ARG A 193 1.58 72.02 16.39
N VAL A 194 2.04 71.07 17.20
CA VAL A 194 3.21 71.20 18.09
C VAL A 194 4.06 69.93 18.00
N THR A 195 5.39 70.09 18.02
CA THR A 195 6.34 68.97 18.11
C THR A 195 7.10 69.04 19.43
N MET A 196 7.00 67.99 20.26
CA MET A 196 7.56 67.94 21.63
C MET A 196 8.11 66.55 21.97
N GLY A 197 9.10 66.07 21.19
CA GLY A 197 9.50 64.66 21.18
C GLY A 197 8.58 63.86 20.25
N GLY A 198 7.29 63.90 20.52
CA GLY A 198 6.19 63.42 19.67
C GLY A 198 5.44 64.55 18.97
N ARG A 199 4.26 64.26 18.42
CA ARG A 199 3.45 65.21 17.64
C ARG A 199 2.10 65.45 18.29
N ALA A 200 1.69 66.71 18.43
CA ALA A 200 0.40 67.06 19.00
C ALA A 200 -0.34 68.04 18.10
N ALA A 201 -1.67 67.89 18.00
CA ALA A 201 -2.55 68.82 17.31
C ALA A 201 -3.70 69.23 18.23
N PHE A 202 -4.06 70.51 18.18
CA PHE A 202 -5.08 71.14 19.01
C PHE A 202 -6.06 71.85 18.10
N LEU A 203 -7.32 71.43 18.11
CA LEU A 203 -8.40 71.91 17.26
C LEU A 203 -9.50 72.55 18.11
N ALA A 204 -9.77 73.83 17.90
CA ALA A 204 -10.70 74.64 18.68
C ALA A 204 -12.19 74.40 18.36
N SER A 205 -12.53 73.18 17.95
CA SER A 205 -13.91 72.76 17.67
C SER A 205 -13.97 71.24 17.61
N GLU A 206 -15.00 70.65 18.20
CA GLU A 206 -15.30 69.22 18.12
C GLU A 206 -15.96 68.84 16.80
N SER A 207 -16.68 69.78 16.16
CA SER A 207 -17.28 69.58 14.83
C SER A 207 -16.24 69.25 13.76
N LEU A 208 -14.97 69.63 13.99
CA LEU A 208 -13.86 69.32 13.10
C LEU A 208 -13.56 67.83 13.00
N VAL A 209 -13.90 67.04 14.02
CA VAL A 209 -13.53 65.62 14.10
C VAL A 209 -14.71 64.70 14.36
N SER A 210 -15.88 65.26 14.68
CA SER A 210 -17.09 64.51 15.00
C SER A 210 -18.08 64.45 13.85
N ASP A 211 -18.88 63.40 13.84
CA ASP A 211 -19.95 63.13 12.88
C ASP A 211 -21.29 63.76 13.31
N LEU A 212 -21.24 64.73 14.23
CA LEU A 212 -22.41 65.50 14.66
C LEU A 212 -22.99 66.30 13.48
N ASP A 213 -22.10 66.79 12.62
CA ASP A 213 -22.40 67.53 11.41
C ASP A 213 -21.85 66.82 10.17
N ALA A 214 -22.45 67.09 9.02
CA ALA A 214 -21.97 66.51 7.76
C ALA A 214 -20.62 67.13 7.38
N TRP A 215 -19.61 66.29 7.20
CA TRP A 215 -18.27 66.74 6.81
C TRP A 215 -18.28 67.33 5.40
N GLU A 216 -17.59 68.46 5.24
CA GLU A 216 -17.24 68.97 3.93
C GLU A 216 -16.03 68.23 3.36
N LYS A 217 -15.95 68.10 2.04
CA LYS A 217 -14.81 67.43 1.39
C LYS A 217 -13.45 68.03 1.81
N GLY A 218 -13.40 69.35 1.99
CA GLY A 218 -12.18 70.04 2.43
C GLY A 218 -11.76 69.68 3.86
N GLN A 219 -12.71 69.36 4.73
CA GLN A 219 -12.47 68.92 6.10
C GLN A 219 -11.89 67.50 6.12
N GLU A 220 -12.46 66.57 5.35
CA GLU A 220 -11.98 65.19 5.23
C GLU A 220 -10.54 65.14 4.69
N GLU A 221 -10.26 65.91 3.63
CA GLU A 221 -8.90 66.04 3.07
C GLU A 221 -7.93 66.60 4.12
N PHE A 222 -8.32 67.64 4.86
CA PHE A 222 -7.50 68.23 5.93
C PHE A 222 -7.19 67.23 7.05
N LEU A 223 -8.19 66.50 7.55
CA LEU A 223 -8.00 65.52 8.62
C LEU A 223 -7.13 64.36 8.17
N SER A 224 -7.26 63.91 6.92
CA SER A 224 -6.41 62.87 6.36
C SER A 224 -4.92 63.28 6.41
N TYR A 225 -4.58 64.51 6.00
CA TYR A 225 -3.22 65.03 6.10
C TYR A 225 -2.75 65.21 7.56
N LEU A 226 -3.65 65.64 8.45
CA LEU A 226 -3.32 65.82 9.86
C LEU A 226 -3.05 64.49 10.56
N VAL A 227 -3.87 63.47 10.30
CA VAL A 227 -3.71 62.11 10.85
C VAL A 227 -2.45 61.47 10.29
N GLU A 228 -2.17 61.58 8.99
CA GLU A 228 -0.89 61.14 8.41
C GLU A 228 0.29 61.78 9.14
N TRP A 229 0.24 63.11 9.34
CA TRP A 229 1.27 63.81 10.09
C TRP A 229 1.38 63.32 11.53
N LEU A 230 0.27 63.05 12.23
CA LEU A 230 0.32 62.55 13.61
C LEU A 230 0.90 61.12 13.68
N LEU A 231 0.58 60.24 12.75
CA LEU A 231 0.98 58.83 12.79
C LEU A 231 2.34 58.53 12.14
N LEU A 232 2.87 59.44 11.31
CA LEU A 232 4.14 59.26 10.60
C LEU A 232 5.32 58.80 11.49
N PRO A 233 5.53 59.31 12.73
CA PRO A 233 6.59 58.82 13.61
C PRO A 233 6.48 57.34 13.95
N GLN A 234 5.26 56.86 14.21
CA GLN A 234 5.03 55.45 14.53
C GLN A 234 5.12 54.59 13.27
N MET A 235 4.60 55.05 12.12
CA MET A 235 4.75 54.36 10.85
C MET A 235 6.23 54.15 10.50
N ALA A 236 7.05 55.19 10.68
CA ALA A 236 8.50 55.13 10.51
C ALA A 236 9.16 54.13 11.47
N SER A 237 8.74 54.11 12.74
CA SER A 237 9.21 53.16 13.74
C SER A 237 8.88 51.71 13.38
N ASN A 238 7.63 51.44 12.98
CA ASN A 238 7.18 50.11 12.55
C ASN A 238 7.96 49.65 11.31
N SER A 239 8.19 50.55 10.35
CA SER A 239 8.96 50.24 9.13
C SER A 239 10.42 49.88 9.42
N ILE A 240 11.06 50.50 10.42
CA ILE A 240 12.41 50.09 10.87
C ILE A 240 12.37 48.67 11.46
N LEU A 241 11.37 48.35 12.27
CA LEU A 241 11.24 47.01 12.87
C LEU A 241 11.05 45.93 11.81
N GLU A 242 10.17 46.16 10.83
CA GLU A 242 9.99 45.26 9.69
C GLU A 242 11.29 45.07 8.90
N ALA A 243 12.01 46.16 8.63
CA ALA A 243 13.30 46.10 7.94
C ALA A 243 14.35 45.32 8.76
N GLU A 244 14.39 45.51 10.08
CA GLU A 244 15.28 44.78 10.98
C GLU A 244 14.99 43.26 10.97
N GLU A 245 13.73 42.86 10.95
CA GLU A 245 13.33 41.46 10.85
C GLU A 245 13.81 40.82 9.54
N GLU A 246 13.62 41.51 8.41
CA GLU A 246 14.03 40.97 7.10
C GLU A 246 15.57 40.93 6.96
N VAL A 247 16.28 41.91 7.51
CA VAL A 247 17.76 41.89 7.60
C VAL A 247 18.24 40.69 8.44
N LYS A 248 17.64 40.46 9.62
CA LYS A 248 17.94 39.28 10.45
C LYS A 248 17.63 37.97 9.73
N ARG A 249 16.55 37.93 8.93
CA ARG A 249 16.19 36.77 8.11
C ARG A 249 17.26 36.50 7.05
N ALA A 250 17.73 37.53 6.35
CA ALA A 250 18.81 37.41 5.36
C ALA A 250 20.08 36.82 6.00
N GLU A 251 20.44 37.30 7.19
CA GLU A 251 21.60 36.82 7.95
C GLU A 251 21.47 35.37 8.40
N LYS A 252 20.30 34.99 8.91
CA LYS A 252 20.01 33.61 9.32
C LYS A 252 20.09 32.66 8.13
N LEU A 253 19.63 33.10 6.97
CA LEU A 253 19.78 32.35 5.73
C LEU A 253 21.22 32.36 5.25
N GLY A 254 22.10 33.23 5.75
CA GLY A 254 23.51 33.38 5.37
C GLY A 254 23.69 34.15 4.06
N ALA A 255 22.76 35.04 3.73
CA ALA A 255 22.89 36.00 2.64
C ALA A 255 23.75 37.20 3.07
N GLU A 256 24.27 37.97 2.12
CA GLU A 256 25.10 39.13 2.40
C GLU A 256 24.25 40.30 2.91
N SER A 257 24.41 40.69 4.17
CA SER A 257 23.55 41.71 4.80
C SER A 257 24.21 43.08 4.99
N GLU A 258 25.42 43.29 4.47
CA GLU A 258 26.20 44.50 4.73
C GLU A 258 25.46 45.77 4.26
N VAL A 259 24.95 45.79 3.04
CA VAL A 259 24.28 46.96 2.45
C VAL A 259 22.92 47.21 3.07
N SER A 260 22.15 46.15 3.35
CA SER A 260 20.84 46.27 3.99
C SER A 260 20.96 46.70 5.45
N ARG A 261 22.01 46.26 6.17
CA ARG A 261 22.32 46.71 7.52
C ARG A 261 22.76 48.18 7.55
N ARG A 262 23.59 48.62 6.60
CA ARG A 262 23.93 50.05 6.46
C ARG A 262 22.69 50.92 6.26
N ALA A 263 21.79 50.50 5.36
CA ALA A 263 20.52 51.20 5.15
C ALA A 263 19.66 51.24 6.43
N LEU A 264 19.64 50.15 7.21
CA LEU A 264 18.95 50.12 8.48
C LEU A 264 19.57 51.08 9.50
N ASP A 265 20.90 51.11 9.60
CA ASP A 265 21.64 52.03 10.48
C ASP A 265 21.38 53.50 10.09
N ASP A 266 21.32 53.81 8.78
CA ASP A 266 20.96 55.13 8.26
C ASP A 266 19.52 55.50 8.66
N ALA A 267 18.56 54.57 8.53
CA ALA A 267 17.17 54.79 8.96
C ALA A 267 17.08 55.04 10.48
N MET A 268 17.86 54.31 11.29
CA MET A 268 17.96 54.53 12.74
C MET A 268 18.60 55.89 13.09
N ALA A 269 19.53 56.40 12.28
CA ALA A 269 20.06 57.74 12.45
C ALA A 269 19.01 58.81 12.11
N LEU A 270 18.27 58.63 11.01
CA LEU A 270 17.24 59.57 10.56
C LEU A 270 16.06 59.69 11.53
N ILE A 271 15.65 58.59 12.18
CA ILE A 271 14.55 58.64 13.15
C ILE A 271 14.95 59.44 14.40
N SER A 272 16.22 59.36 14.81
CA SER A 272 16.76 60.19 15.89
C SER A 272 16.81 61.69 15.54
N ALA A 273 16.89 62.01 14.24
CA ALA A 273 16.86 63.37 13.71
C ALA A 273 15.43 63.90 13.44
N GLY A 274 14.39 63.07 13.61
CA GLY A 274 13.00 63.44 13.36
C GLY A 274 12.61 63.53 11.88
N LEU A 275 13.41 62.96 10.98
CA LEU A 275 13.21 62.98 9.52
C LEU A 275 12.38 61.77 9.05
N TYR A 276 11.17 61.62 9.58
CA TYR A 276 10.37 60.39 9.46
C TYR A 276 10.02 59.96 8.02
N LYS A 277 9.91 60.90 7.07
CA LYS A 277 9.67 60.55 5.67
C LYS A 277 10.88 59.86 5.05
N GLU A 278 12.08 60.41 5.31
CA GLU A 278 13.34 59.82 4.87
C GLU A 278 13.60 58.48 5.57
N VAL A 279 13.15 58.32 6.82
CA VAL A 279 13.17 57.03 7.53
C VAL A 279 12.38 55.99 6.74
N LEU A 280 11.12 56.27 6.38
CA LEU A 280 10.28 55.34 5.62
C LEU A 280 10.93 54.94 4.29
N ASP A 281 11.51 55.90 3.57
CA ASP A 281 12.18 55.60 2.30
C ASP A 281 13.41 54.70 2.50
N THR A 282 14.20 54.98 3.55
CA THR A 282 15.46 54.29 3.84
C THR A 282 15.24 52.91 4.48
N SER A 283 14.26 52.74 5.38
CA SER A 283 13.89 51.45 5.95
C SER A 283 13.28 50.52 4.90
N ASN A 284 12.44 51.05 4.01
CA ASN A 284 11.94 50.29 2.87
C ASN A 284 13.09 49.85 1.95
N LEU A 285 14.05 50.75 1.67
CA LEU A 285 15.26 50.38 0.92
C LEU A 285 16.05 49.27 1.65
N ALA A 286 16.22 49.35 2.97
CA ALA A 286 16.91 48.32 3.75
C ALA A 286 16.26 46.93 3.59
N ARG A 287 14.92 46.88 3.68
CA ARG A 287 14.13 45.68 3.43
C ARG A 287 14.32 45.16 2.00
N GLU A 288 14.16 46.03 1.00
CA GLU A 288 14.33 45.67 -0.41
C GLU A 288 15.73 45.10 -0.70
N LEU A 289 16.78 45.70 -0.13
CA LEU A 289 18.15 45.20 -0.24
C LEU A 289 18.35 43.83 0.42
N ALA A 290 17.71 43.60 1.57
CA ALA A 290 17.74 42.30 2.25
C ALA A 290 17.04 41.22 1.40
N GLU A 291 15.86 41.52 0.84
CA GLU A 291 15.13 40.64 -0.06
C GLU A 291 15.95 40.31 -1.32
N THR A 292 16.61 41.32 -1.91
CA THR A 292 17.51 41.14 -3.05
C THR A 292 18.66 40.21 -2.70
N SER A 293 19.33 40.40 -1.57
CA SER A 293 20.42 39.54 -1.12
C SER A 293 19.98 38.08 -0.93
N ILE A 294 18.79 37.86 -0.36
CA ILE A 294 18.18 36.53 -0.25
C ILE A 294 17.95 35.91 -1.64
N ALA A 295 17.42 36.68 -2.60
CA ALA A 295 17.20 36.21 -3.95
C ALA A 295 18.49 35.78 -4.65
N ILE A 296 19.57 36.57 -4.53
CA ILE A 296 20.91 36.23 -5.04
C ILE A 296 21.37 34.91 -4.44
N LYS A 297 21.30 34.78 -3.11
CA LYS A 297 21.72 33.56 -2.42
C LYS A 297 20.98 32.32 -2.92
N ASN A 298 19.65 32.40 -3.04
CA ASN A 298 18.83 31.29 -3.49
C ASN A 298 19.19 30.89 -4.93
N ALA A 299 19.40 31.87 -5.82
CA ALA A 299 19.84 31.62 -7.18
C ALA A 299 21.21 30.93 -7.23
N THR A 300 22.20 31.42 -6.48
CA THR A 300 23.53 30.79 -6.39
C THR A 300 23.45 29.35 -5.86
N SER A 301 22.68 29.13 -4.79
CA SER A 301 22.56 27.80 -4.17
C SER A 301 21.99 26.80 -5.16
N LEU A 302 20.95 27.19 -5.89
CA LEU A 302 20.29 26.33 -6.87
C LEU A 302 21.17 26.06 -8.10
N LEU A 303 21.92 27.07 -8.57
CA LEU A 303 22.91 26.86 -9.63
C LEU A 303 24.03 25.91 -9.20
N SER A 304 24.45 25.99 -7.93
CA SER A 304 25.46 25.07 -7.38
C SER A 304 24.94 23.63 -7.33
N GLU A 305 23.67 23.44 -6.94
CA GLU A 305 23.00 22.13 -6.96
C GLU A 305 22.86 21.58 -8.39
N LEU A 306 22.40 22.40 -9.33
CA LEU A 306 22.29 22.03 -10.75
C LEU A 306 23.66 21.67 -11.34
N SER A 307 24.69 22.46 -11.05
CA SER A 307 26.06 22.19 -11.50
C SER A 307 26.58 20.87 -10.92
N TYR A 308 26.29 20.58 -9.65
CA TYR A 308 26.68 19.32 -9.02
C TYR A 308 25.99 18.11 -9.68
N GLU A 309 24.68 18.16 -9.89
CA GLU A 309 23.92 17.08 -10.53
C GLU A 309 24.36 16.83 -11.99
N LEU A 310 24.63 17.90 -12.75
CA LEU A 310 25.14 17.76 -14.12
C LEU A 310 26.55 17.15 -14.14
N ALA A 311 27.45 17.59 -13.25
CA ALA A 311 28.79 17.00 -13.14
C ALA A 311 28.73 15.49 -12.79
N GLN A 312 27.76 15.09 -11.97
CA GLN A 312 27.51 13.70 -11.61
C GLN A 312 26.98 12.86 -12.79
N GLU A 313 26.18 13.44 -13.68
CA GLU A 313 25.74 12.77 -14.93
C GLU A 313 26.90 12.65 -15.93
N GLU A 314 27.70 13.70 -16.09
CA GLU A 314 28.88 13.70 -16.97
C GLU A 314 29.92 12.66 -16.52
N ALA A 315 30.14 12.51 -15.21
CA ALA A 315 31.02 11.49 -14.64
C ALA A 315 30.58 10.05 -14.98
N ARG A 316 29.28 9.85 -15.25
CA ARG A 316 28.71 8.58 -15.72
C ARG A 316 28.71 8.43 -17.24
N GLY A 317 29.22 9.43 -17.97
CA GLY A 317 29.29 9.45 -19.43
C GLY A 317 28.00 9.88 -20.11
N ILE A 318 27.02 10.40 -19.37
CA ILE A 318 25.76 10.92 -19.91
C ILE A 318 25.91 12.42 -20.11
N ARG A 319 25.78 12.90 -21.35
CA ARG A 319 25.91 14.31 -21.69
C ARG A 319 24.55 14.96 -21.88
N HIS A 320 24.32 16.03 -21.14
CA HIS A 320 23.13 16.88 -21.24
C HIS A 320 23.51 18.21 -21.89
N GLU A 321 23.86 18.19 -23.19
CA GLU A 321 24.49 19.34 -23.88
C GLU A 321 23.65 20.63 -23.80
N LEU A 322 22.33 20.51 -23.89
CA LEU A 322 21.41 21.65 -23.77
C LEU A 322 21.44 22.24 -22.36
N GLN A 323 21.29 21.41 -21.33
CA GLN A 323 21.29 21.83 -19.93
C GLN A 323 22.65 22.38 -19.50
N THR A 324 23.76 21.79 -19.98
CA THR A 324 25.11 22.31 -19.73
C THR A 324 25.32 23.68 -20.40
N SER A 325 24.83 23.86 -21.63
CA SER A 325 24.88 25.17 -22.31
C SER A 325 24.07 26.23 -21.58
N GLU A 326 22.85 25.89 -21.14
CA GLU A 326 22.00 26.82 -20.39
C GLU A 326 22.58 27.13 -19.01
N LEU A 327 23.12 26.14 -18.29
CA LEU A 327 23.82 26.37 -17.02
C LEU A 327 24.97 27.36 -17.19
N ASN A 328 25.79 27.22 -18.24
CA ASN A 328 26.89 28.15 -18.51
C ASN A 328 26.39 29.58 -18.77
N MET A 329 25.26 29.75 -19.47
CA MET A 329 24.62 31.05 -19.61
C MET A 329 24.18 31.61 -18.26
N LEU A 330 23.52 30.81 -17.43
CA LEU A 330 23.04 31.23 -16.11
C LEU A 330 24.19 31.59 -15.15
N LEU A 331 25.29 30.85 -15.18
CA LEU A 331 26.49 31.17 -14.39
C LEU A 331 27.13 32.49 -14.82
N ASN A 332 27.13 32.80 -16.11
CA ASN A 332 27.61 34.10 -16.60
C ASN A 332 26.67 35.26 -16.18
N SER A 333 25.36 35.04 -16.23
CA SER A 333 24.38 36.00 -15.69
C SER A 333 24.57 36.19 -14.18
N GLU A 334 24.73 35.11 -13.42
CA GLU A 334 24.94 35.18 -11.96
C GLU A 334 26.23 35.94 -11.60
N ARG A 335 27.30 35.73 -12.37
CA ARG A 335 28.52 36.50 -12.22
C ARG A 335 28.31 38.00 -12.47
N THR A 336 27.64 38.36 -13.56
CA THR A 336 27.36 39.77 -13.90
C THR A 336 26.49 40.43 -12.83
N LEU A 337 25.51 39.69 -12.32
CA LEU A 337 24.65 40.09 -11.22
C LEU A 337 25.46 40.33 -9.93
N ARG A 338 26.41 39.44 -9.59
CA ARG A 338 27.31 39.63 -8.43
C ARG A 338 28.22 40.83 -8.59
N GLU A 339 28.78 41.04 -9.79
CA GLU A 339 29.61 42.21 -10.08
C GLU A 339 28.80 43.51 -9.89
N THR A 340 27.53 43.53 -10.31
CA THR A 340 26.62 44.67 -10.10
C THR A 340 26.29 44.88 -8.63
N TRP A 341 26.03 43.80 -7.88
CA TRP A 341 25.80 43.86 -6.43
C TRP A 341 27.03 44.40 -5.67
N LEU A 342 28.24 43.93 -6.01
CA LEU A 342 29.48 44.44 -5.42
C LEU A 342 29.72 45.91 -5.78
N SER A 343 29.33 46.36 -6.98
CA SER A 343 29.38 47.78 -7.34
C SER A 343 28.44 48.62 -6.47
N LEU A 344 27.22 48.12 -6.20
CA LEU A 344 26.27 48.78 -5.30
C LEU A 344 26.82 48.88 -3.87
N VAL A 345 27.48 47.83 -3.37
CA VAL A 345 28.16 47.83 -2.05
C VAL A 345 29.25 48.91 -2.01
N ALA A 346 30.06 49.01 -3.08
CA ALA A 346 31.20 49.92 -3.14
C ALA A 346 30.80 51.39 -3.29
N ASP A 347 29.75 51.67 -4.06
CA ASP A 347 29.27 53.04 -4.32
C ASP A 347 28.08 53.45 -3.45
N TYR A 348 27.77 52.67 -2.40
CA TYR A 348 26.61 52.90 -1.54
C TYR A 348 26.45 54.35 -1.06
N GLU A 349 27.53 54.98 -0.59
CA GLU A 349 27.49 56.37 -0.10
C GLU A 349 27.28 57.43 -1.19
N LYS A 350 27.52 57.09 -2.46
CA LYS A 350 27.49 58.04 -3.57
C LYS A 350 26.13 58.10 -4.29
N LEU A 351 25.30 57.08 -4.08
CA LEU A 351 24.04 56.88 -4.80
C LEU A 351 22.87 57.45 -4.01
N SER A 352 21.86 57.97 -4.70
CA SER A 352 20.58 58.35 -4.09
C SER A 352 19.79 57.10 -3.66
N VAL A 353 18.77 57.28 -2.80
CA VAL A 353 17.88 56.20 -2.36
C VAL A 353 17.16 55.57 -3.56
N GLU A 354 16.70 56.37 -4.52
CA GLU A 354 16.04 55.92 -5.73
C GLU A 354 16.98 55.14 -6.67
N GLU A 355 18.24 55.59 -6.81
CA GLU A 355 19.25 54.88 -7.60
C GLU A 355 19.56 53.52 -6.97
N LYS A 356 19.75 53.47 -5.64
CA LYS A 356 19.95 52.21 -4.89
C LYS A 356 18.77 51.25 -5.10
N ARG A 357 17.54 51.75 -4.97
CA ARG A 357 16.31 50.98 -5.17
C ARG A 357 16.20 50.44 -6.59
N ALA A 358 16.47 51.27 -7.61
CA ALA A 358 16.43 50.86 -9.01
C ALA A 358 17.45 49.75 -9.33
N ILE A 359 18.69 49.89 -8.84
CA ILE A 359 19.73 48.86 -8.99
C ILE A 359 19.32 47.57 -8.27
N ALA A 360 18.87 47.67 -7.01
CA ALA A 360 18.43 46.52 -6.23
C ALA A 360 17.26 45.76 -6.89
N ALA A 361 16.28 46.48 -7.43
CA ALA A 361 15.15 45.90 -8.16
C ALA A 361 15.59 45.17 -9.43
N SER A 362 16.53 45.75 -10.19
CA SER A 362 17.10 45.10 -11.39
C SER A 362 17.83 43.81 -11.04
N ILE A 363 18.68 43.84 -10.00
CA ILE A 363 19.41 42.67 -9.51
C ILE A 363 18.43 41.59 -9.04
N ARG A 364 17.42 41.96 -8.25
CA ARG A 364 16.41 41.03 -7.75
C ARG A 364 15.65 40.34 -8.88
N TYR A 365 15.24 41.10 -9.90
CA TYR A 365 14.56 40.56 -11.05
C TYR A 365 15.41 39.50 -11.76
N GLU A 366 16.69 39.79 -12.00
CA GLU A 366 17.61 38.85 -12.64
C GLU A 366 17.88 37.62 -11.75
N ALA A 367 18.04 37.79 -10.43
CA ALA A 367 18.19 36.67 -9.49
C ALA A 367 16.98 35.73 -9.50
N ILE A 368 15.76 36.28 -9.50
CA ILE A 368 14.52 35.50 -9.57
C ILE A 368 14.40 34.77 -10.91
N TRP A 369 14.79 35.42 -12.01
CA TRP A 369 14.83 34.80 -13.33
C TRP A 369 15.83 33.62 -13.38
N ILE A 370 17.05 33.81 -12.87
CA ILE A 370 18.07 32.77 -12.76
C ILE A 370 17.53 31.60 -11.94
N TYR A 371 16.96 31.87 -10.77
CA TYR A 371 16.38 30.85 -9.90
C TYR A 371 15.30 30.03 -10.62
N SER A 372 14.35 30.70 -11.27
CA SER A 372 13.26 30.04 -12.02
C SER A 372 13.80 29.14 -13.13
N LYS A 373 14.77 29.62 -13.91
CA LYS A 373 15.41 28.85 -14.99
C LYS A 373 16.22 27.67 -14.46
N ALA A 374 17.04 27.88 -13.45
CA ALA A 374 17.82 26.81 -12.81
C ALA A 374 16.90 25.73 -12.21
N SER A 375 15.79 26.12 -11.59
CA SER A 375 14.81 25.19 -11.03
C SER A 375 14.18 24.32 -12.12
N SER A 376 13.80 24.93 -13.25
CA SER A 376 13.21 24.21 -14.38
C SER A 376 14.20 23.23 -15.00
N LEU A 377 15.48 23.61 -15.11
CA LEU A 377 16.53 22.74 -15.62
C LEU A 377 16.82 21.57 -14.68
N LEU A 378 16.87 21.84 -13.38
CA LEU A 378 17.07 20.82 -12.36
C LEU A 378 15.93 19.80 -12.35
N GLU A 379 14.68 20.25 -12.47
CA GLU A 379 13.53 19.34 -12.56
C GLU A 379 13.55 18.52 -13.85
N ALA A 380 13.87 19.13 -14.99
CA ALA A 380 14.02 18.40 -16.25
C ALA A 380 15.13 17.33 -16.18
N LEU A 381 16.23 17.63 -15.49
CA LEU A 381 17.29 16.66 -15.23
C LEU A 381 16.82 15.53 -14.32
N ARG A 382 16.12 15.86 -13.23
CA ARG A 382 15.56 14.88 -12.29
C ARG A 382 14.52 13.97 -12.94
N GLU A 383 13.68 14.50 -13.82
CA GLU A 383 12.73 13.71 -14.61
C GLU A 383 13.47 12.72 -15.52
N SER A 384 14.51 13.17 -16.23
CA SER A 384 15.32 12.29 -17.06
C SER A 384 15.98 11.15 -16.26
N ILE A 385 16.46 11.44 -15.04
CA ILE A 385 16.97 10.42 -14.13
C ILE A 385 15.83 9.49 -13.70
N ARG A 386 14.66 10.03 -13.33
CA ARG A 386 13.48 9.26 -12.90
C ARG A 386 13.02 8.27 -13.96
N ASP A 387 12.93 8.69 -15.21
CA ASP A 387 12.56 7.83 -16.35
C ASP A 387 13.54 6.66 -16.50
N ARG A 388 14.84 6.96 -16.43
CA ARG A 388 15.91 5.95 -16.53
C ARG A 388 15.86 4.95 -15.37
N VAL A 389 15.69 5.43 -14.15
CA VAL A 389 15.55 4.58 -12.95
C VAL A 389 14.29 3.74 -13.03
N SER A 390 13.18 4.30 -13.49
CA SER A 390 11.92 3.58 -13.67
C SER A 390 12.09 2.41 -14.64
N SER A 391 12.71 2.63 -15.80
CA SER A 391 13.03 1.56 -16.76
C SER A 391 13.95 0.47 -16.16
N LYS A 392 14.90 0.88 -15.32
CA LYS A 392 15.80 -0.06 -14.62
C LYS A 392 15.07 -0.86 -13.53
N LEU A 393 14.16 -0.23 -12.79
CA LEU A 393 13.30 -0.90 -11.81
C LEU A 393 12.32 -1.86 -12.48
N GLU A 394 11.79 -1.54 -13.66
CA GLU A 394 11.00 -2.50 -14.46
C GLU A 394 11.82 -3.75 -14.80
N THR A 395 13.08 -3.58 -15.21
CA THR A 395 14.00 -4.69 -15.47
C THR A 395 14.24 -5.52 -14.19
N CYS A 396 14.47 -4.85 -13.05
CA CYS A 396 14.61 -5.52 -11.75
C CYS A 396 13.35 -6.30 -11.37
N SER A 397 12.16 -5.75 -11.60
CA SER A 397 10.87 -6.39 -11.33
C SER A 397 10.71 -7.68 -12.13
N VAL A 398 11.12 -7.70 -13.41
CA VAL A 398 11.15 -8.90 -14.24
C VAL A 398 12.09 -9.95 -13.64
N LEU A 399 13.34 -9.57 -13.32
CA LEU A 399 14.33 -10.48 -12.74
C LEU A 399 13.86 -11.07 -11.39
N LEU A 400 13.26 -10.27 -10.53
CA LEU A 400 12.75 -10.71 -9.23
C LEU A 400 11.55 -11.67 -9.39
N LYS A 401 10.65 -11.42 -10.34
CA LYS A 401 9.54 -12.33 -10.68
C LYS A 401 10.06 -13.67 -11.22
N GLU A 402 11.05 -13.62 -12.10
CA GLU A 402 11.66 -14.83 -12.68
C GLU A 402 12.40 -15.65 -11.61
N ALA A 403 13.13 -14.99 -10.70
CA ALA A 403 13.76 -15.63 -9.55
C ALA A 403 12.72 -16.30 -8.63
N ASN A 404 11.59 -15.62 -8.36
CA ASN A 404 10.51 -16.18 -7.57
C ASN A 404 9.86 -17.42 -8.23
N SER A 405 9.62 -17.36 -9.55
CA SER A 405 9.12 -18.50 -10.32
C SER A 405 10.09 -19.68 -10.27
N THR A 406 11.39 -19.41 -10.45
CA THR A 406 12.43 -20.44 -10.39
C THR A 406 12.54 -21.08 -9.01
N ILE A 407 12.39 -20.30 -7.94
CA ILE A 407 12.30 -20.81 -6.56
C ILE A 407 11.10 -21.74 -6.39
N ALA A 408 9.92 -21.36 -6.91
CA ALA A 408 8.72 -22.20 -6.85
C ALA A 408 8.94 -23.55 -7.55
N GLU A 409 9.53 -23.54 -8.75
CA GLU A 409 9.86 -24.77 -9.48
C GLU A 409 10.86 -25.67 -8.73
N ILE A 410 11.93 -25.11 -8.16
CA ILE A 410 12.89 -25.89 -7.36
C ILE A 410 12.22 -26.50 -6.14
N SER A 411 11.29 -25.77 -5.50
CA SER A 411 10.52 -26.27 -4.37
C SER A 411 9.58 -27.40 -4.75
N GLU A 412 8.91 -27.33 -5.91
CA GLU A 412 8.06 -28.41 -6.44
C GLU A 412 8.86 -29.68 -6.75
N LEU A 413 10.11 -29.53 -7.20
CA LEU A 413 11.03 -30.65 -7.42
C LEU A 413 11.57 -31.26 -6.10
N GLY A 414 11.32 -30.62 -4.96
CA GLY A 414 11.59 -31.15 -3.62
C GLY A 414 12.94 -30.76 -3.00
N ALA A 415 13.64 -29.75 -3.53
CA ALA A 415 14.86 -29.22 -2.92
C ALA A 415 14.57 -28.09 -1.92
N ASN A 416 15.45 -27.89 -0.93
CA ASN A 416 15.32 -26.80 0.03
C ASN A 416 15.68 -25.44 -0.60
N VAL A 417 14.68 -24.54 -0.65
CA VAL A 417 14.81 -23.19 -1.22
C VAL A 417 14.99 -22.08 -0.20
N THR A 418 14.94 -22.38 1.10
CA THR A 418 14.96 -21.36 2.17
C THR A 418 16.11 -20.33 2.08
N PRO A 419 17.36 -20.69 1.68
CA PRO A 419 18.42 -19.70 1.55
C PRO A 419 18.14 -18.68 0.45
N PHE A 420 17.55 -19.12 -0.66
CA PHE A 420 17.21 -18.26 -1.80
C PHE A 420 15.98 -17.40 -1.53
N SER A 421 14.99 -17.93 -0.81
CA SER A 421 13.79 -17.18 -0.43
C SER A 421 14.10 -16.00 0.49
N ASN A 422 15.06 -16.15 1.41
CA ASN A 422 15.52 -15.03 2.25
C ASN A 422 16.26 -13.97 1.42
N GLY A 423 17.17 -14.39 0.55
CA GLY A 423 17.88 -13.47 -0.35
C GLY A 423 16.94 -12.70 -1.29
N LEU A 424 15.89 -13.36 -1.80
CA LEU A 424 14.85 -12.71 -2.61
C LEU A 424 14.05 -11.70 -1.78
N ARG A 425 13.67 -12.04 -0.54
CA ARG A 425 12.93 -11.12 0.34
C ARG A 425 13.70 -9.83 0.61
N ASP A 426 15.00 -9.94 0.90
CA ASP A 426 15.86 -8.78 1.12
C ASP A 426 15.95 -7.88 -0.14
N LEU A 427 16.00 -8.50 -1.32
CA LEU A 427 16.02 -7.76 -2.60
C LEU A 427 14.67 -7.10 -2.89
N VAL A 428 13.55 -7.75 -2.61
CA VAL A 428 12.20 -7.16 -2.75
C VAL A 428 12.05 -5.97 -1.80
N SER A 429 12.51 -6.08 -0.55
CA SER A 429 12.50 -4.95 0.38
C SER A 429 13.36 -3.78 -0.12
N SER A 430 14.52 -4.07 -0.73
CA SER A 430 15.38 -3.03 -1.32
C SER A 430 14.72 -2.38 -2.54
N TYR A 431 13.99 -3.16 -3.34
CA TYR A 431 13.22 -2.68 -4.48
C TYR A 431 12.08 -1.75 -4.06
N ASP A 432 11.34 -2.11 -3.01
CA ASP A 432 10.28 -1.26 -2.46
C ASP A 432 10.85 0.06 -1.92
N GLN A 433 12.03 0.01 -1.28
CA GLN A 433 12.73 1.22 -0.85
C GLN A 433 13.14 2.09 -2.04
N ALA A 434 13.65 1.50 -3.13
CA ALA A 434 14.01 2.25 -4.33
C ALA A 434 12.79 2.94 -4.98
N LEU A 435 11.60 2.30 -4.96
CA LEU A 435 10.36 2.91 -5.43
C LEU A 435 9.93 4.12 -4.60
N LEU A 436 10.08 4.07 -3.28
CA LEU A 436 9.78 5.21 -2.41
C LEU A 436 10.74 6.38 -2.67
N MET A 437 12.03 6.07 -2.86
CA MET A 437 13.06 7.08 -3.10
C MET A 437 12.98 7.72 -4.49
N LEU A 438 12.30 7.10 -5.45
CA LEU A 438 12.24 7.54 -6.85
C LEU A 438 11.77 8.99 -7.03
N ASN A 439 10.85 9.45 -6.19
CA ASN A 439 10.31 10.81 -6.28
C ASN A 439 11.11 11.82 -5.44
N GLU A 440 11.68 11.39 -4.31
CA GLU A 440 12.38 12.28 -3.37
C GLU A 440 13.86 12.44 -3.72
N THR A 441 14.52 11.32 -4.02
CA THR A 441 15.96 11.21 -4.30
C THR A 441 16.18 10.26 -5.49
N PRO A 442 15.82 10.66 -6.72
CA PRO A 442 15.94 9.81 -7.92
C PRO A 442 17.34 9.22 -8.09
N ARG A 443 18.37 9.95 -7.67
CA ARG A 443 19.76 9.54 -7.75
C ARG A 443 20.12 8.37 -6.82
N ASP A 444 19.67 8.43 -5.58
CA ASP A 444 19.91 7.35 -4.62
C ASP A 444 19.11 6.10 -5.00
N ALA A 445 17.89 6.30 -5.53
CA ALA A 445 17.08 5.23 -6.12
C ALA A 445 17.82 4.56 -7.30
N GLU A 446 18.53 5.32 -8.13
CA GLU A 446 19.34 4.78 -9.22
C GLU A 446 20.45 3.85 -8.72
N ILE A 447 21.25 4.31 -7.76
CA ILE A 447 22.35 3.53 -7.17
C ILE A 447 21.83 2.23 -6.57
N LEU A 448 20.69 2.31 -5.88
CA LEU A 448 20.03 1.15 -5.29
C LEU A 448 19.53 0.20 -6.39
N ALA A 449 18.92 0.72 -7.46
CA ALA A 449 18.47 -0.08 -8.60
C ALA A 449 19.63 -0.82 -9.28
N GLU A 450 20.81 -0.21 -9.47
CA GLU A 450 21.97 -0.91 -10.05
C GLU A 450 22.45 -2.07 -9.16
N SER A 451 22.44 -1.85 -7.84
CA SER A 451 22.81 -2.87 -6.86
C SER A 451 21.82 -4.03 -6.86
N ILE A 452 20.52 -3.73 -6.95
CA ILE A 452 19.44 -4.72 -7.03
C ILE A 452 19.58 -5.53 -8.31
N GLU A 453 19.72 -4.89 -9.47
CA GLU A 453 19.88 -5.56 -10.76
C GLU A 453 21.03 -6.57 -10.72
N LYS A 454 22.22 -6.12 -10.31
CA LYS A 454 23.41 -6.97 -10.23
C LYS A 454 23.23 -8.15 -9.27
N ARG A 455 22.60 -7.94 -8.12
CA ARG A 455 22.33 -9.01 -7.14
C ARG A 455 21.23 -9.96 -7.61
N ALA A 456 20.18 -9.45 -8.25
CA ALA A 456 19.08 -10.22 -8.80
C ALA A 456 19.54 -11.11 -9.96
N SER A 457 20.33 -10.58 -10.90
CA SER A 457 20.91 -11.38 -11.99
C SER A 457 21.84 -12.48 -11.47
N LYS A 458 22.64 -12.18 -10.43
CA LYS A 458 23.48 -13.20 -9.78
C LYS A 458 22.63 -14.29 -9.12
N LEU A 459 21.60 -13.90 -8.36
CA LEU A 459 20.69 -14.82 -7.71
C LEU A 459 19.98 -15.73 -8.73
N LEU A 460 19.51 -15.16 -9.83
CA LEU A 460 18.86 -15.92 -10.90
C LEU A 460 19.79 -16.95 -11.52
N LYS A 461 21.04 -16.57 -11.81
CA LYS A 461 22.06 -17.50 -12.33
C LYS A 461 22.37 -18.65 -11.35
N ASP A 462 22.45 -18.35 -10.06
CA ASP A 462 22.66 -19.36 -9.02
C ASP A 462 21.44 -20.30 -8.92
N LEU A 463 20.22 -19.75 -9.02
CA LEU A 463 18.96 -20.51 -9.03
C LEU A 463 18.84 -21.42 -10.25
N GLU A 464 19.18 -20.96 -11.46
CA GLU A 464 19.15 -21.79 -12.67
C GLU A 464 20.09 -22.99 -12.56
N SER A 465 21.29 -22.78 -11.98
CA SER A 465 22.23 -23.88 -11.73
C SER A 465 21.65 -24.92 -10.77
N VAL A 466 21.00 -24.46 -9.69
CA VAL A 466 20.34 -25.35 -8.73
C VAL A 466 19.15 -26.08 -9.33
N ARG A 467 18.31 -25.39 -10.13
CA ARG A 467 17.19 -25.98 -10.84
C ARG A 467 17.64 -27.12 -11.76
N SER A 468 18.70 -26.89 -12.55
CA SER A 468 19.26 -27.91 -13.44
C SER A 468 19.70 -29.16 -12.67
N LYS A 469 20.47 -29.00 -11.59
CA LYS A 469 20.92 -30.12 -10.74
C LYS A 469 19.76 -30.84 -10.06
N THR A 470 18.77 -30.10 -9.57
CA THR A 470 17.59 -30.65 -8.90
C THR A 470 16.75 -31.49 -9.87
N MET A 471 16.56 -31.00 -11.10
CA MET A 471 15.82 -31.69 -12.15
C MET A 471 16.51 -33.01 -12.55
N GLU A 472 17.84 -33.00 -12.70
CA GLU A 472 18.62 -34.19 -13.00
C GLU A 472 18.45 -35.28 -11.91
N VAL A 473 18.63 -34.91 -10.64
CA VAL A 473 18.44 -35.85 -9.51
C VAL A 473 17.00 -36.37 -9.45
N ARG A 474 16.01 -35.49 -9.64
CA ARG A 474 14.59 -35.87 -9.58
C ARG A 474 14.22 -36.84 -10.70
N GLN A 475 14.74 -36.64 -11.91
CA GLN A 475 14.52 -37.54 -13.04
C GLN A 475 15.02 -38.95 -12.75
N VAL A 476 16.22 -39.08 -12.16
CA VAL A 476 16.79 -40.39 -11.78
C VAL A 476 15.99 -41.04 -10.63
N ILE A 477 15.50 -40.24 -9.67
CA ILE A 477 14.62 -40.75 -8.59
C ILE A 477 13.31 -41.29 -9.18
N VAL A 478 12.66 -40.57 -10.09
CA VAL A 478 11.42 -41.01 -10.75
C VAL A 478 11.67 -42.27 -11.59
N GLU A 479 12.82 -42.37 -12.27
CA GLU A 479 13.21 -43.59 -12.97
C GLU A 479 13.37 -44.77 -11.99
N ALA A 480 14.02 -44.56 -10.84
CA ALA A 480 14.16 -45.59 -9.82
C ALA A 480 12.79 -46.04 -9.26
N GLU A 481 11.88 -45.10 -9.01
CA GLU A 481 10.53 -45.37 -8.49
C GLU A 481 9.66 -46.14 -9.50
N THR A 482 9.71 -45.77 -10.77
CA THR A 482 8.99 -46.48 -11.83
C THR A 482 9.51 -47.90 -12.02
N LEU A 483 10.84 -48.09 -12.00
CA LEU A 483 11.47 -49.41 -12.00
C LEU A 483 11.07 -50.22 -10.76
N LEU A 484 11.07 -49.61 -9.58
CA LEU A 484 10.66 -50.25 -8.32
C LEU A 484 9.20 -50.72 -8.38
N SER A 485 8.30 -49.90 -8.92
CA SER A 485 6.88 -50.24 -9.08
C SER A 485 6.68 -51.41 -10.05
N SER A 486 7.36 -51.37 -11.21
CA SER A 486 7.35 -52.47 -12.17
C SER A 486 7.92 -53.76 -11.57
N PHE A 487 9.02 -53.64 -10.79
CA PHE A 487 9.63 -54.74 -10.08
C PHE A 487 8.67 -55.39 -9.09
N LYS A 488 7.99 -54.59 -8.26
CA LYS A 488 6.98 -55.07 -7.31
C LYS A 488 5.84 -55.78 -8.02
N GLY A 489 5.32 -55.21 -9.11
CA GLY A 489 4.25 -55.83 -9.91
C GLY A 489 4.65 -57.19 -10.50
N ASN A 490 5.88 -57.33 -11.00
CA ASN A 490 6.39 -58.59 -11.53
C ASN A 490 6.69 -59.63 -10.45
N LEU A 491 7.15 -59.19 -9.27
CA LEU A 491 7.35 -60.09 -8.14
C LEU A 491 6.01 -60.65 -7.61
N GLU A 492 4.96 -59.83 -7.63
CA GLU A 492 3.59 -60.24 -7.29
C GLU A 492 3.03 -61.26 -8.29
N SER A 493 3.17 -61.01 -9.59
CA SER A 493 2.67 -61.93 -10.64
C SER A 493 3.44 -63.25 -10.69
N GLY A 494 4.75 -63.23 -10.42
CA GLY A 494 5.62 -64.42 -10.38
C GLY A 494 5.64 -65.18 -9.04
N LYS A 495 4.87 -64.74 -8.04
CA LYS A 495 4.94 -65.23 -6.64
C LYS A 495 4.75 -66.75 -6.47
N TRP A 496 4.07 -67.41 -7.41
CA TRP A 496 3.81 -68.86 -7.39
C TRP A 496 4.92 -69.71 -8.04
N LEU A 497 5.83 -69.08 -8.80
CA LEU A 497 6.90 -69.76 -9.54
C LEU A 497 8.26 -69.70 -8.82
N LEU A 498 8.43 -68.79 -7.86
CA LEU A 498 9.73 -68.41 -7.30
C LEU A 498 10.00 -69.06 -5.93
N ILE A 499 11.14 -69.75 -5.80
CA ILE A 499 11.60 -70.38 -4.54
C ILE A 499 12.47 -69.40 -3.72
N GLN A 500 13.16 -68.44 -4.36
CA GLN A 500 14.08 -67.48 -3.72
C GLN A 500 13.46 -66.09 -3.50
N LYS A 501 12.22 -66.04 -3.01
CA LYS A 501 11.48 -64.79 -2.82
C LYS A 501 12.18 -63.76 -1.90
N GLU A 502 12.97 -64.24 -0.94
CA GLU A 502 13.56 -63.40 0.09
C GLU A 502 14.76 -62.56 -0.41
N GLN A 503 15.48 -63.03 -1.43
CA GLN A 503 16.58 -62.28 -2.04
C GLN A 503 16.05 -61.04 -2.78
N TYR A 504 15.00 -61.19 -3.58
CA TYR A 504 14.41 -60.08 -4.32
C TYR A 504 13.73 -59.05 -3.41
N LYS A 505 13.14 -59.49 -2.28
CA LYS A 505 12.64 -58.55 -1.26
C LYS A 505 13.76 -57.71 -0.63
N ARG A 506 14.95 -58.28 -0.40
CA ARG A 506 16.10 -57.53 0.11
C ARG A 506 16.56 -56.48 -0.90
N SER A 507 16.68 -56.82 -2.19
CA SER A 507 17.01 -55.85 -3.24
C SER A 507 15.99 -54.70 -3.35
N ILE A 508 14.68 -55.00 -3.22
CA ILE A 508 13.62 -53.97 -3.15
C ILE A 508 13.84 -53.06 -1.93
N SER A 509 14.06 -53.64 -0.75
CA SER A 509 14.25 -52.87 0.48
C SER A 509 15.51 -52.00 0.45
N ASP A 510 16.61 -52.50 -0.11
CA ASP A 510 17.86 -51.75 -0.26
C ASP A 510 17.70 -50.61 -1.28
N ALA A 511 17.00 -50.85 -2.38
CA ALA A 511 16.67 -49.81 -3.36
C ALA A 511 15.73 -48.74 -2.76
N GLU A 512 14.71 -49.13 -1.99
CA GLU A 512 13.82 -48.20 -1.28
C GLU A 512 14.57 -47.30 -0.30
N LYS A 513 15.49 -47.87 0.50
CA LYS A 513 16.34 -47.09 1.41
C LYS A 513 17.23 -46.11 0.66
N LEU A 514 17.78 -46.51 -0.49
CA LEU A 514 18.62 -45.63 -1.31
C LEU A 514 17.82 -44.51 -1.98
N ILE A 515 16.60 -44.79 -2.47
CA ILE A 515 15.68 -43.77 -3.00
C ILE A 515 15.31 -42.77 -1.91
N GLU A 516 14.96 -43.26 -0.71
CA GLU A 516 14.60 -42.39 0.41
C GLU A 516 15.78 -41.57 0.90
N SER A 517 16.99 -42.15 1.00
CA SER A 517 18.20 -41.39 1.30
C SER A 517 18.49 -40.35 0.22
N ALA A 518 18.32 -40.67 -1.06
CA ALA A 518 18.54 -39.72 -2.15
C ALA A 518 17.54 -38.55 -2.10
N ARG A 519 16.28 -38.80 -1.70
CA ARG A 519 15.29 -37.74 -1.44
C ARG A 519 15.72 -36.84 -0.28
N ILE A 520 16.20 -37.43 0.82
CA ILE A 520 16.71 -36.65 1.97
C ILE A 520 17.91 -35.78 1.55
N ASP A 521 18.85 -36.33 0.79
CA ASP A 521 20.03 -35.58 0.34
C ASP A 521 19.67 -34.48 -0.68
N LEU A 522 18.66 -34.72 -1.54
CA LEU A 522 18.09 -33.71 -2.44
C LEU A 522 17.50 -32.55 -1.65
N VAL A 523 16.71 -32.83 -0.61
CA VAL A 523 16.17 -31.82 0.31
C VAL A 523 17.32 -31.06 1.00
N GLN A 524 18.40 -31.75 1.38
CA GLN A 524 19.55 -31.12 2.02
C GLN A 524 20.47 -30.35 1.05
N GLY A 525 20.19 -30.34 -0.25
CA GLY A 525 21.00 -29.65 -1.27
C GLY A 525 22.33 -30.35 -1.60
N LYS A 526 22.47 -31.64 -1.24
CA LYS A 526 23.65 -32.47 -1.57
C LYS A 526 23.44 -33.19 -2.90
N TYR A 527 23.38 -32.41 -3.98
CA TYR A 527 22.95 -32.91 -5.29
C TYR A 527 23.79 -34.08 -5.83
N GLU A 528 25.13 -34.03 -5.66
CA GLU A 528 26.02 -35.09 -6.14
C GLU A 528 25.85 -36.40 -5.35
N GLU A 529 25.73 -36.32 -4.02
CA GLU A 529 25.48 -37.49 -3.18
C GLU A 529 24.10 -38.12 -3.47
N ALA A 530 23.09 -37.27 -3.65
CA ALA A 530 21.75 -37.69 -4.03
C ALA A 530 21.74 -38.41 -5.39
N LEU A 531 22.45 -37.86 -6.38
CA LEU A 531 22.56 -38.44 -7.72
C LEU A 531 23.26 -39.80 -7.69
N ILE A 532 24.36 -39.94 -6.94
CA ILE A 532 25.08 -41.21 -6.78
C ILE A 532 24.17 -42.28 -6.15
N LYS A 533 23.42 -41.93 -5.09
CA LYS A 533 22.53 -42.85 -4.40
C LYS A 533 21.33 -43.24 -5.28
N ALA A 534 20.75 -42.30 -6.00
CA ALA A 534 19.66 -42.54 -6.94
C ALA A 534 20.12 -43.48 -8.08
N ASN A 535 21.26 -43.21 -8.71
CA ASN A 535 21.82 -44.08 -9.76
C ASN A 535 22.13 -45.50 -9.25
N LYS A 536 22.68 -45.62 -8.04
CA LYS A 536 22.95 -46.93 -7.41
C LYS A 536 21.66 -47.71 -7.18
N SER A 537 20.55 -47.03 -6.84
CA SER A 537 19.25 -47.69 -6.71
C SER A 537 18.72 -48.20 -8.06
N VAL A 538 18.87 -47.42 -9.15
CA VAL A 538 18.52 -47.82 -10.52
C VAL A 538 19.34 -49.04 -10.95
N GLU A 539 20.64 -49.08 -10.65
CA GLU A 539 21.53 -50.20 -10.96
C GLU A 539 21.11 -51.50 -10.25
N ILE A 540 20.82 -51.42 -8.94
CA ILE A 540 20.33 -52.56 -8.14
C ILE A 540 19.00 -53.06 -8.69
N LEU A 541 18.09 -52.14 -9.04
CA LEU A 541 16.78 -52.49 -9.59
C LEU A 541 16.91 -53.13 -10.97
N ARG A 542 17.67 -52.55 -11.91
CA ARG A 542 17.85 -53.11 -13.26
C ARG A 542 18.51 -54.49 -13.24
N SER A 543 19.58 -54.67 -12.47
CA SER A 543 20.29 -55.95 -12.35
C SER A 543 19.42 -57.04 -11.68
N SER A 544 18.66 -56.68 -10.66
CA SER A 544 17.73 -57.60 -10.00
C SER A 544 16.53 -57.90 -10.91
N PHE A 545 16.07 -56.93 -11.71
CA PHE A 545 14.87 -57.06 -12.53
C PHE A 545 15.10 -57.97 -13.74
N SER A 546 16.27 -57.85 -14.37
CA SER A 546 16.70 -58.77 -15.44
C SER A 546 16.83 -60.20 -14.92
N SER A 547 17.36 -60.37 -13.70
CA SER A 547 17.48 -61.67 -13.02
C SER A 547 16.10 -62.27 -12.69
N LEU A 548 15.19 -61.46 -12.12
CA LEU A 548 13.81 -61.88 -11.83
C LEU A 548 13.07 -62.31 -13.10
N ARG A 549 13.19 -61.52 -14.18
CA ARG A 549 12.52 -61.79 -15.45
C ARG A 549 13.03 -63.07 -16.11
N THR A 550 14.35 -63.27 -16.13
CA THR A 550 14.94 -64.52 -16.67
C THR A 550 14.55 -65.74 -15.84
N GLU A 551 14.40 -65.63 -14.52
CA GLU A 551 13.95 -66.73 -13.68
C GLU A 551 12.46 -67.05 -13.88
N ILE A 552 11.60 -66.04 -14.03
CA ILE A 552 10.19 -66.23 -14.38
C ILE A 552 10.07 -66.90 -15.77
N GLU A 553 10.77 -66.38 -16.79
CA GLU A 553 10.72 -66.93 -18.15
C GLU A 553 11.29 -68.37 -18.23
N PHE A 554 12.34 -68.69 -17.48
CA PHE A 554 12.89 -70.05 -17.40
C PHE A 554 11.88 -71.02 -16.77
N ARG A 555 11.22 -70.61 -15.68
CA ARG A 555 10.27 -71.47 -14.97
C ARG A 555 8.93 -71.59 -15.69
N GLU A 556 8.47 -70.55 -16.38
CA GLU A 556 7.34 -70.64 -17.31
C GLU A 556 7.63 -71.63 -18.44
N LYS A 557 8.85 -71.59 -19.02
CA LYS A 557 9.26 -72.58 -20.03
C LYS A 557 9.35 -74.00 -19.47
N VAL A 558 9.81 -74.18 -18.24
CA VAL A 558 9.82 -75.49 -17.55
C VAL A 558 8.39 -75.98 -17.24
N PHE A 559 7.48 -75.08 -16.85
CA PHE A 559 6.07 -75.40 -16.63
C PHE A 559 5.35 -75.76 -17.94
N LEU A 560 5.67 -75.05 -19.04
CA LEU A 560 5.19 -75.36 -20.40
C LEU A 560 5.80 -76.66 -20.97
N LEU A 561 7.04 -76.99 -20.62
CA LEU A 561 7.67 -78.29 -20.95
C LEU A 561 7.06 -79.45 -20.16
N GLY A 562 6.62 -79.23 -18.91
CA GLY A 562 5.83 -80.21 -18.15
C GLY A 562 4.43 -80.44 -18.74
N LEU A 563 3.85 -79.43 -19.40
CA LEU A 563 2.55 -79.50 -20.07
C LEU A 563 2.55 -80.30 -21.38
N LEU A 564 3.71 -80.68 -21.94
CA LEU A 564 3.82 -81.50 -23.16
C LEU A 564 3.50 -83.00 -22.95
N THR A 565 3.09 -83.43 -21.76
CA THR A 565 2.67 -84.82 -21.47
C THR A 565 1.21 -84.98 -21.06
N ILE A 566 0.38 -83.94 -21.22
CA ILE A 566 -1.07 -83.99 -20.94
C ILE A 566 -1.84 -83.90 -22.26
N PRO A 567 -2.77 -84.83 -22.59
CA PRO A 567 -3.54 -84.80 -23.83
C PRO A 567 -4.34 -83.49 -24.01
N PRO A 568 -4.36 -82.90 -25.22
CA PRO A 568 -5.04 -81.63 -25.56
C PRO A 568 -6.55 -81.57 -25.24
N THR A 569 -7.17 -82.70 -24.92
CA THR A 569 -8.59 -82.85 -24.61
C THR A 569 -8.98 -82.45 -23.18
N LEU A 570 -8.06 -82.42 -22.21
CA LEU A 570 -8.39 -82.06 -20.82
C LEU A 570 -8.37 -80.55 -20.54
N ILE A 571 -7.51 -79.79 -21.23
CA ILE A 571 -7.46 -78.31 -21.14
C ILE A 571 -8.69 -77.67 -21.82
N PHE A 572 -9.29 -78.36 -22.79
CA PHE A 572 -10.51 -77.92 -23.47
C PHE A 572 -11.80 -78.14 -22.63
N LEU A 573 -11.79 -79.06 -21.66
CA LEU A 573 -12.97 -79.42 -20.87
C LEU A 573 -13.03 -78.72 -19.49
N ILE A 574 -11.90 -78.41 -18.86
CA ILE A 574 -11.88 -77.73 -17.55
C ILE A 574 -12.06 -76.20 -17.68
N ARG A 575 -11.78 -75.62 -18.86
CA ARG A 575 -12.00 -74.19 -19.13
C ARG A 575 -13.43 -73.83 -19.55
N ARG A 576 -14.34 -74.79 -19.75
CA ARG A 576 -15.68 -74.52 -20.28
C ARG A 576 -16.75 -74.42 -19.18
N SER A 577 -16.77 -75.32 -18.19
CA SER A 577 -17.88 -75.33 -17.21
C SER A 577 -17.86 -74.23 -16.14
N ARG A 578 -16.70 -73.68 -15.76
CA ARG A 578 -16.59 -72.58 -14.76
C ARG A 578 -16.56 -71.19 -15.41
N ARG A 579 -16.02 -71.13 -16.63
CA ARG A 579 -15.89 -69.89 -17.41
C ARG A 579 -17.23 -69.48 -18.01
N ASP A 580 -18.04 -70.42 -18.47
CA ASP A 580 -19.36 -70.11 -19.05
C ASP A 580 -20.31 -69.43 -18.04
N TYR A 581 -20.29 -69.81 -16.74
CA TYR A 581 -21.15 -69.18 -15.71
C TYR A 581 -20.64 -67.81 -15.22
N ILE A 582 -19.33 -67.63 -15.14
CA ILE A 582 -18.70 -66.37 -14.71
C ILE A 582 -18.66 -65.37 -15.88
N GLU A 583 -18.41 -65.82 -17.12
CA GLU A 583 -18.54 -65.00 -18.32
C GLU A 583 -19.98 -64.56 -18.54
N GLU A 584 -21.00 -65.40 -18.31
CA GLU A 584 -22.40 -64.96 -18.36
C GLU A 584 -22.71 -63.84 -17.35
N ALA A 585 -22.31 -63.98 -16.08
CA ALA A 585 -22.59 -62.98 -15.06
C ALA A 585 -21.74 -61.71 -15.22
N ALA A 586 -20.48 -61.83 -15.66
CA ALA A 586 -19.61 -60.70 -15.97
C ALA A 586 -20.08 -59.93 -17.22
N GLU A 587 -20.66 -60.62 -18.21
CA GLU A 587 -21.26 -60.00 -19.40
C GLU A 587 -22.55 -59.24 -19.04
N GLU A 588 -23.36 -59.79 -18.14
CA GLU A 588 -24.59 -59.14 -17.67
C GLU A 588 -24.30 -57.92 -16.76
N LEU A 589 -23.25 -58.01 -15.94
CA LEU A 589 -22.74 -56.88 -15.15
C LEU A 589 -22.13 -55.78 -16.04
N ARG A 590 -21.35 -56.15 -17.08
CA ARG A 590 -20.79 -55.20 -18.05
C ARG A 590 -21.86 -54.44 -18.82
N LYS A 591 -22.89 -55.13 -19.32
CA LYS A 591 -24.03 -54.48 -19.98
C LYS A 591 -24.77 -53.52 -19.06
N THR A 592 -24.88 -53.86 -17.77
CA THR A 592 -25.51 -52.99 -16.76
C THR A 592 -24.64 -51.76 -16.46
N ILE A 593 -23.31 -51.91 -16.35
CA ILE A 593 -22.36 -50.80 -16.17
C ILE A 593 -22.37 -49.85 -17.36
N GLU A 594 -22.40 -50.37 -18.60
CA GLU A 594 -22.49 -49.55 -19.80
C GLU A 594 -23.80 -48.75 -19.89
N GLU A 595 -24.92 -49.32 -19.46
CA GLU A 595 -26.20 -48.59 -19.38
C GLU A 595 -26.21 -47.53 -18.25
N ILE A 596 -25.58 -47.80 -17.10
CA ILE A 596 -25.41 -46.82 -16.01
C ILE A 596 -24.49 -45.66 -16.42
N MET A 597 -23.39 -45.96 -17.12
CA MET A 597 -22.46 -44.95 -17.62
C MET A 597 -23.13 -44.04 -18.64
N ARG A 598 -23.93 -44.61 -19.57
CA ARG A 598 -24.75 -43.82 -20.49
C ARG A 598 -25.80 -42.98 -19.78
N ALA A 599 -26.52 -43.54 -18.80
CA ALA A 599 -27.51 -42.78 -18.01
C ALA A 599 -26.86 -41.63 -17.20
N LYS A 600 -25.64 -41.82 -16.69
CA LYS A 600 -24.86 -40.78 -16.01
C LYS A 600 -24.37 -39.68 -16.95
N GLU A 601 -23.93 -40.04 -18.16
CA GLU A 601 -23.58 -39.08 -19.23
C GLU A 601 -24.80 -38.29 -19.72
N GLU A 602 -25.99 -38.90 -19.68
CA GLU A 602 -27.29 -38.26 -19.95
C GLU A 602 -27.87 -37.50 -18.75
N GLY A 603 -27.14 -37.41 -17.62
CA GLY A 603 -27.47 -36.56 -16.48
C GLY A 603 -28.42 -37.15 -15.44
N VAL A 604 -28.70 -38.46 -15.48
CA VAL A 604 -29.57 -39.17 -14.53
C VAL A 604 -28.80 -39.50 -13.24
N ASP A 605 -29.41 -39.24 -12.08
CA ASP A 605 -28.82 -39.59 -10.78
C ASP A 605 -28.90 -41.10 -10.52
N VAL A 606 -27.79 -41.78 -10.79
CA VAL A 606 -27.63 -43.24 -10.70
C VAL A 606 -26.81 -43.67 -9.48
N THR A 607 -26.71 -42.81 -8.46
CA THR A 607 -25.83 -43.04 -7.30
C THR A 607 -26.19 -44.33 -6.54
N ARG A 608 -27.48 -44.65 -6.41
CA ARG A 608 -27.95 -45.87 -5.75
C ARG A 608 -27.62 -47.13 -6.56
N GLU A 609 -27.79 -47.06 -7.88
CA GLU A 609 -27.52 -48.15 -8.82
C GLU A 609 -26.02 -48.47 -8.91
N ILE A 610 -25.15 -47.45 -8.84
CA ILE A 610 -23.70 -47.63 -8.76
C ILE A 610 -23.33 -48.43 -7.51
N THR A 611 -23.88 -48.09 -6.34
CA THR A 611 -23.62 -48.83 -5.10
C THR A 611 -24.02 -50.31 -5.19
N LEU A 612 -25.18 -50.61 -5.79
CA LEU A 612 -25.66 -51.99 -5.97
C LEU A 612 -24.80 -52.79 -6.97
N VAL A 613 -24.28 -52.13 -8.01
CA VAL A 613 -23.37 -52.74 -8.99
C VAL A 613 -21.98 -52.98 -8.41
N GLU A 614 -21.49 -52.08 -7.54
CA GLU A 614 -20.26 -52.32 -6.78
C GLU A 614 -20.41 -53.50 -5.81
N GLU A 615 -21.58 -53.66 -5.19
CA GLU A 615 -21.89 -54.79 -4.32
C GLU A 615 -21.93 -56.11 -5.12
N ALA A 616 -22.56 -56.10 -6.29
CA ALA A 616 -22.55 -57.24 -7.22
C ALA A 616 -21.13 -57.57 -7.75
N GLY A 617 -20.31 -56.55 -8.01
CA GLY A 617 -18.91 -56.70 -8.42
C GLY A 617 -18.04 -57.32 -7.33
N LYS A 618 -18.26 -56.94 -6.06
CA LYS A 618 -17.61 -57.58 -4.90
C LYS A 618 -18.02 -59.05 -4.77
N MET A 619 -19.32 -59.35 -4.87
CA MET A 619 -19.80 -60.75 -4.83
C MET A 619 -19.21 -61.60 -5.96
N LEU A 620 -19.04 -61.04 -7.16
CA LEU A 620 -18.42 -61.73 -8.30
C LEU A 620 -16.92 -62.00 -8.07
N ASN A 621 -16.20 -61.03 -7.47
CA ASN A 621 -14.80 -61.20 -7.09
C ASN A 621 -14.62 -62.25 -5.99
N GLU A 622 -15.56 -62.36 -5.05
CA GLU A 622 -15.54 -63.42 -4.04
C GLU A 622 -15.77 -64.80 -4.66
N VAL A 623 -16.61 -64.92 -5.70
CA VAL A 623 -16.84 -66.17 -6.46
C VAL A 623 -15.60 -66.59 -7.27
N MET A 624 -14.78 -65.64 -7.68
CA MET A 624 -13.49 -65.88 -8.36
C MET A 624 -12.40 -66.38 -7.41
N SER A 625 -12.59 -66.30 -6.09
CA SER A 625 -11.67 -66.83 -5.08
C SER A 625 -11.83 -68.35 -4.92
N SER A 626 -10.72 -69.08 -4.75
CA SER A 626 -10.67 -70.55 -4.82
C SER A 626 -11.35 -71.30 -3.66
N GLU A 627 -11.87 -70.58 -2.66
CA GLU A 627 -12.34 -71.16 -1.38
C GLU A 627 -13.84 -71.44 -1.32
N VAL A 628 -14.61 -71.09 -2.36
CA VAL A 628 -16.08 -71.21 -2.36
C VAL A 628 -16.54 -72.50 -3.04
N GLY A 629 -17.28 -73.34 -2.32
CA GLY A 629 -17.83 -74.61 -2.81
C GLY A 629 -18.83 -74.44 -3.96
N GLU A 630 -18.92 -75.43 -4.87
CA GLU A 630 -19.66 -75.34 -6.15
C GLU A 630 -21.16 -74.96 -6.01
N GLU A 631 -21.80 -75.38 -4.91
CA GLU A 631 -23.20 -75.06 -4.60
C GLU A 631 -23.38 -73.59 -4.12
N SER A 632 -22.36 -73.04 -3.44
CA SER A 632 -22.30 -71.63 -3.05
C SER A 632 -21.91 -70.72 -4.22
N VAL A 633 -21.16 -71.22 -5.21
CA VAL A 633 -20.87 -70.50 -6.47
C VAL A 633 -22.14 -70.32 -7.30
N LYS A 634 -22.95 -71.38 -7.46
CA LYS A 634 -24.23 -71.30 -8.19
C LYS A 634 -25.23 -70.34 -7.55
N GLN A 635 -25.31 -70.33 -6.21
CA GLN A 635 -26.21 -69.43 -5.48
C GLN A 635 -25.81 -67.96 -5.65
N ARG A 636 -24.53 -67.62 -5.45
CA ARG A 636 -24.01 -66.26 -5.56
C ARG A 636 -24.07 -65.70 -6.98
N VAL A 637 -23.82 -66.54 -8.00
CA VAL A 637 -24.03 -66.16 -9.41
C VAL A 637 -25.50 -65.86 -9.69
N SER A 638 -26.43 -66.57 -9.06
CA SER A 638 -27.88 -66.31 -9.16
C SER A 638 -28.27 -64.98 -8.50
N ASP A 639 -27.67 -64.65 -7.36
CA ASP A 639 -27.90 -63.38 -6.64
C ASP A 639 -27.33 -62.17 -7.40
N VAL A 640 -26.14 -62.29 -8.00
CA VAL A 640 -25.58 -61.26 -8.91
C VAL A 640 -26.51 -61.03 -10.11
N LYS A 641 -26.98 -62.10 -10.75
CA LYS A 641 -27.97 -62.00 -11.84
C LYS A 641 -29.30 -61.40 -11.39
N ARG A 642 -29.67 -61.51 -10.11
CA ARG A 642 -30.89 -60.89 -9.55
C ARG A 642 -30.70 -59.38 -9.39
N ILE A 643 -29.58 -58.95 -8.79
CA ILE A 643 -29.24 -57.54 -8.57
C ILE A 643 -29.12 -56.80 -9.91
N CYS A 644 -28.41 -57.37 -10.90
CA CYS A 644 -28.32 -56.76 -12.23
C CYS A 644 -29.71 -56.63 -12.91
N ARG A 645 -30.59 -57.63 -12.75
CA ARG A 645 -31.96 -57.58 -13.30
C ARG A 645 -32.88 -56.61 -12.55
N GLU A 646 -32.55 -56.22 -11.33
CA GLU A 646 -33.26 -55.22 -10.53
C GLU A 646 -32.82 -53.80 -10.91
N VAL A 647 -31.51 -53.59 -11.04
CA VAL A 647 -30.92 -52.34 -11.55
C VAL A 647 -31.39 -52.04 -12.97
N LEU A 648 -31.36 -53.04 -13.87
CA LEU A 648 -31.92 -52.92 -15.23
C LEU A 648 -33.45 -52.72 -15.25
N ARG A 649 -34.17 -53.03 -14.17
CA ARG A 649 -35.62 -52.79 -14.05
C ARG A 649 -35.90 -51.35 -13.61
N ASN A 650 -35.09 -50.83 -12.71
CA ASN A 650 -35.15 -49.44 -12.23
C ASN A 650 -34.74 -48.46 -13.35
N LEU A 651 -33.75 -48.82 -14.17
CA LEU A 651 -33.37 -48.05 -15.36
C LEU A 651 -34.43 -48.09 -16.49
N LYS A 652 -35.35 -49.07 -16.47
CA LYS A 652 -36.42 -49.25 -17.47
C LYS A 652 -37.72 -48.46 -17.17
N SER A 653 -37.79 -47.68 -16.09
CA SER A 653 -38.96 -46.84 -15.81
C SER A 653 -39.03 -45.54 -16.62
N GLU A 654 -37.99 -45.20 -17.39
CA GLU A 654 -38.02 -44.09 -18.36
C GLU A 654 -38.07 -44.64 -19.80
N LYS A 655 -39.08 -44.21 -20.58
CA LYS A 655 -39.38 -44.65 -21.96
C LYS A 655 -38.71 -43.67 -22.96
N PRO A 656 -38.35 -44.04 -24.23
CA PRO A 656 -38.70 -45.25 -25.00
C PRO A 656 -37.62 -45.78 -26.00
N LEU A 657 -37.05 -46.97 -25.79
CA LEU A 657 -36.39 -47.77 -26.87
C LEU A 657 -36.99 -49.20 -27.00
N ARG A 658 -38.23 -49.33 -26.53
CA ARG A 658 -38.97 -50.59 -26.30
C ARG A 658 -39.49 -51.30 -27.56
N ARG A 659 -39.28 -50.81 -28.78
CA ARG A 659 -39.99 -51.34 -29.97
C ARG A 659 -39.18 -52.19 -30.95
N ILE A 660 -37.84 -52.20 -30.89
CA ILE A 660 -37.02 -52.90 -31.89
C ILE A 660 -36.47 -54.25 -31.38
N CYS A 661 -36.25 -54.41 -30.07
CA CYS A 661 -35.69 -55.67 -29.52
C CYS A 661 -36.75 -56.76 -29.22
N LEU A 662 -38.04 -56.40 -29.12
CA LEU A 662 -39.09 -57.30 -28.65
C LEU A 662 -39.53 -58.37 -29.67
N SER A 663 -39.32 -58.18 -30.98
CA SER A 663 -39.69 -59.20 -31.97
C SER A 663 -38.64 -60.31 -32.14
N LYS A 664 -37.37 -60.06 -31.81
CA LYS A 664 -36.31 -61.08 -31.89
C LYS A 664 -36.30 -62.04 -30.69
N MET A 665 -36.74 -61.59 -29.51
CA MET A 665 -36.80 -62.44 -28.29
C MET A 665 -38.00 -63.41 -28.27
N GLN A 666 -39.11 -63.10 -28.93
CA GLN A 666 -40.30 -63.97 -28.93
C GLN A 666 -40.09 -65.31 -29.66
N ASN A 667 -39.19 -65.36 -30.66
CA ASN A 667 -38.83 -66.61 -31.34
C ASN A 667 -37.91 -67.53 -30.51
N PHE A 668 -37.24 -67.01 -29.49
CA PHE A 668 -36.29 -67.78 -28.67
C PHE A 668 -36.97 -68.42 -27.44
N LEU A 669 -37.97 -67.75 -26.87
CA LEU A 669 -38.70 -68.22 -25.68
C LEU A 669 -39.58 -69.45 -25.95
N GLY A 670 -40.06 -69.66 -27.18
CA GLY A 670 -40.90 -70.82 -27.52
C GLY A 670 -40.20 -72.18 -27.44
N ARG A 671 -38.87 -72.23 -27.56
CA ARG A 671 -38.10 -73.50 -27.54
C ARG A 671 -37.58 -73.91 -26.15
N SER A 672 -37.64 -73.00 -25.18
CA SER A 672 -37.01 -73.21 -23.87
C SER A 672 -37.96 -73.86 -22.85
N GLN A 673 -39.27 -73.69 -23.02
CA GLN A 673 -40.30 -74.21 -22.10
C GLN A 673 -40.41 -75.75 -22.15
N GLU A 674 -40.10 -76.38 -23.28
CA GLU A 674 -40.19 -77.85 -23.48
C GLU A 674 -39.07 -78.63 -22.76
N ILE A 675 -37.97 -77.95 -22.40
CA ILE A 675 -36.78 -78.53 -21.77
C ILE A 675 -36.91 -78.54 -20.24
N ILE A 676 -37.67 -77.58 -19.69
CA ILE A 676 -37.82 -77.38 -18.24
C ILE A 676 -38.72 -78.44 -17.60
N ASP A 677 -39.74 -78.93 -18.33
CA ASP A 677 -40.64 -79.98 -17.83
C ASP A 677 -39.94 -81.35 -17.67
N ARG A 678 -38.82 -81.58 -18.38
CA ARG A 678 -38.04 -82.84 -18.29
C ARG A 678 -36.97 -82.84 -17.19
N ALA A 679 -36.61 -81.68 -16.66
CA ALA A 679 -35.55 -81.54 -15.65
C ALA A 679 -36.05 -81.69 -14.20
N LEU A 680 -37.35 -81.42 -13.98
CA LEU A 680 -37.98 -81.51 -12.66
C LEU A 680 -38.26 -82.93 -12.17
N GLU A 681 -38.13 -83.94 -13.04
CA GLU A 681 -38.40 -85.35 -12.71
C GLU A 681 -37.19 -86.14 -12.18
N ALA A 682 -35.94 -85.66 -12.34
CA ALA A 682 -34.74 -86.47 -12.07
C ALA A 682 -34.09 -86.25 -10.69
N ARG A 683 -34.60 -85.34 -9.85
CA ARG A 683 -33.92 -84.85 -8.63
C ARG A 683 -34.19 -85.68 -7.34
N LYS A 684 -34.41 -87.01 -7.39
CA LYS A 684 -34.91 -87.73 -6.18
C LYS A 684 -34.36 -89.12 -5.79
N SER A 685 -33.14 -89.54 -6.15
CA SER A 685 -32.59 -90.80 -5.61
C SER A 685 -31.06 -90.77 -5.46
N CYS A 686 -30.53 -91.33 -4.37
CA CYS A 686 -29.16 -91.18 -3.87
C CYS A 686 -28.69 -92.54 -3.31
N TYR A 687 -27.47 -93.03 -3.60
CA TYR A 687 -26.72 -94.05 -2.82
C TYR A 687 -25.30 -94.27 -3.43
N MET A 688 -24.28 -94.65 -2.63
CA MET A 688 -22.90 -95.12 -3.03
C MET A 688 -21.74 -94.10 -3.08
N LYS A 689 -21.40 -93.44 -1.96
CA LYS A 689 -20.26 -92.49 -1.86
C LYS A 689 -18.89 -93.14 -1.56
N GLU A 690 -18.83 -94.28 -0.88
CA GLU A 690 -17.57 -94.83 -0.32
C GLU A 690 -16.75 -95.69 -1.31
N GLU A 691 -17.41 -96.43 -2.21
CA GLU A 691 -16.74 -97.33 -3.16
C GLU A 691 -15.99 -96.56 -4.28
N ILE A 692 -16.45 -95.34 -4.58
CA ILE A 692 -15.84 -94.44 -5.57
C ILE A 692 -14.54 -93.85 -5.02
N SER A 693 -14.49 -93.52 -3.73
CA SER A 693 -13.29 -92.96 -3.09
C SER A 693 -12.12 -93.96 -3.13
N HIS A 694 -12.39 -95.22 -2.83
CA HIS A 694 -11.35 -96.26 -2.74
C HIS A 694 -10.76 -96.67 -4.11
N LEU A 695 -11.50 -96.48 -5.20
CA LEU A 695 -11.02 -96.72 -6.56
C LEU A 695 -10.16 -95.55 -7.09
N LEU A 696 -10.45 -94.32 -6.67
CA LEU A 696 -9.68 -93.12 -7.06
C LEU A 696 -8.28 -93.14 -6.43
N ASP A 697 -8.15 -93.55 -5.17
CA ASP A 697 -6.85 -93.66 -4.49
C ASP A 697 -5.94 -94.69 -5.18
N ARG A 698 -6.49 -95.85 -5.58
CA ARG A 698 -5.74 -96.89 -6.31
C ARG A 698 -5.28 -96.47 -7.71
N ILE A 699 -6.01 -95.57 -8.37
CA ILE A 699 -5.62 -95.02 -9.68
C ILE A 699 -4.44 -94.05 -9.51
N SER A 700 -4.45 -93.28 -8.42
CA SER A 700 -3.36 -92.34 -8.07
C SER A 700 -2.03 -93.06 -7.86
N ASP A 701 -2.03 -94.17 -7.11
CA ASP A 701 -0.82 -94.94 -6.81
C ASP A 701 -0.20 -95.60 -8.05
N GLU A 702 -1.01 -96.16 -8.95
CA GLU A 702 -0.53 -96.77 -10.20
C GLU A 702 0.01 -95.72 -11.19
N LEU A 703 -0.52 -94.49 -11.19
CA LEU A 703 0.00 -93.38 -12.00
C LEU A 703 1.40 -92.93 -11.54
N GLN A 704 1.64 -92.87 -10.23
CA GLN A 704 2.96 -92.53 -9.69
C GLN A 704 4.03 -93.56 -10.03
N LEU A 705 3.68 -94.85 -10.01
CA LEU A 705 4.58 -95.95 -10.42
C LEU A 705 4.87 -95.93 -11.92
N LEU A 706 3.90 -95.57 -12.76
CA LEU A 706 4.04 -95.48 -14.21
C LEU A 706 5.00 -94.35 -14.63
N LEU A 707 4.93 -93.21 -13.94
CA LEU A 707 5.85 -92.08 -14.13
C LEU A 707 7.29 -92.44 -13.76
N LYS A 708 7.48 -93.26 -12.71
CA LYS A 708 8.80 -93.78 -12.31
C LYS A 708 9.39 -94.76 -13.34
N GLU A 709 8.59 -95.70 -13.85
CA GLU A 709 9.03 -96.69 -14.84
C GLU A 709 9.35 -96.08 -16.23
N PHE A 710 8.68 -94.99 -16.60
CA PHE A 710 9.01 -94.19 -17.80
C PHE A 710 10.36 -93.46 -17.68
N GLY A 711 10.68 -92.95 -16.48
CA GLY A 711 11.97 -92.33 -16.18
C GLY A 711 13.16 -93.29 -16.29
N GLU A 712 12.94 -94.58 -16.00
CA GLU A 712 13.97 -95.64 -16.09
C GLU A 712 14.04 -96.34 -17.47
N ARG A 713 13.32 -95.84 -18.48
CA ARG A 713 13.27 -96.37 -19.86
C ARG A 713 12.85 -97.86 -19.97
N ARG A 714 12.07 -98.36 -19.01
CA ARG A 714 11.54 -99.74 -19.01
C ARG A 714 10.19 -99.82 -19.71
N TYR A 715 10.17 -99.52 -21.00
CA TYR A 715 8.94 -99.33 -21.78
C TYR A 715 8.00 -100.55 -21.83
N LYS A 716 8.50 -101.79 -21.75
CA LYS A 716 7.65 -102.99 -21.68
C LYS A 716 6.89 -103.11 -20.34
N ALA A 717 7.44 -102.62 -19.23
CA ALA A 717 6.77 -102.61 -17.94
C ALA A 717 5.72 -101.48 -17.88
N ALA A 718 6.09 -100.29 -18.36
CA ALA A 718 5.20 -99.14 -18.46
C ALA A 718 3.96 -99.43 -19.33
N ILE A 719 4.13 -100.09 -20.49
CA ILE A 719 2.99 -100.49 -21.36
C ILE A 719 2.05 -101.48 -20.64
N LYS A 720 2.59 -102.40 -19.85
CA LYS A 720 1.79 -103.36 -19.07
C LYS A 720 0.98 -102.65 -17.95
N ARG A 721 1.54 -101.56 -17.42
CA ARG A 721 0.96 -100.73 -16.38
C ARG A 721 -0.13 -99.78 -16.92
N VAL A 722 0.06 -99.24 -18.14
CA VAL A 722 -0.97 -98.50 -18.88
C VAL A 722 -2.22 -99.36 -19.08
N ASN A 723 -2.05 -100.63 -19.46
CA ASN A 723 -3.16 -101.58 -19.60
C ASN A 723 -3.86 -101.94 -18.27
N SER A 724 -3.19 -101.78 -17.13
CA SER A 724 -3.76 -101.98 -15.79
C SER A 724 -4.58 -100.76 -15.34
N LEU A 725 -4.07 -99.55 -15.61
CA LEU A 725 -4.77 -98.28 -15.42
C LEU A 725 -6.01 -98.17 -16.31
N GLU A 726 -5.92 -98.59 -17.56
CA GLU A 726 -7.06 -98.63 -18.48
C GLU A 726 -8.17 -99.56 -17.95
N LYS A 727 -7.82 -100.72 -17.36
CA LYS A 727 -8.79 -101.62 -16.71
C LYS A 727 -9.44 -101.04 -15.45
N LEU A 728 -8.69 -100.28 -14.65
CA LEU A 728 -9.19 -99.61 -13.45
C LEU A 728 -10.11 -98.43 -13.79
N ILE A 729 -9.76 -97.65 -14.82
CA ILE A 729 -10.58 -96.56 -15.36
C ILE A 729 -11.86 -97.11 -16.00
N ILE A 730 -11.81 -98.23 -16.73
CA ILE A 730 -13.00 -98.93 -17.24
C ILE A 730 -13.86 -99.46 -16.07
N ARG A 731 -13.27 -99.90 -14.96
CA ARG A 731 -14.01 -100.30 -13.75
C ARG A 731 -14.67 -99.12 -13.04
N LEU A 732 -14.00 -97.99 -12.90
CA LEU A 732 -14.58 -96.75 -12.39
C LEU A 732 -15.73 -96.28 -13.30
N GLY A 733 -15.55 -96.38 -14.62
CA GLY A 733 -16.57 -96.12 -15.64
C GLY A 733 -17.74 -97.11 -15.62
N LYS A 734 -17.52 -98.36 -15.19
CA LYS A 734 -18.58 -99.37 -14.99
C LYS A 734 -19.32 -99.19 -13.68
N VAL A 735 -18.66 -98.81 -12.57
CA VAL A 735 -19.30 -98.51 -11.28
C VAL A 735 -20.17 -97.25 -11.38
N THR A 736 -19.69 -96.22 -12.10
CA THR A 736 -20.49 -95.03 -12.43
C THR A 736 -21.63 -95.32 -13.41
N ARG A 737 -21.46 -96.23 -14.39
CA ARG A 737 -22.57 -96.74 -15.25
C ARG A 737 -23.57 -97.66 -14.52
N VAL A 738 -23.13 -98.45 -13.55
CA VAL A 738 -24.00 -99.34 -12.75
C VAL A 738 -24.88 -98.53 -11.79
N CYS A 739 -24.42 -97.36 -11.32
CA CYS A 739 -25.28 -96.42 -10.59
C CYS A 739 -26.43 -95.89 -11.47
N THR A 740 -26.17 -95.60 -12.76
CA THR A 740 -27.22 -95.21 -13.71
C THR A 740 -28.17 -96.36 -14.12
N GLU A 741 -27.75 -97.63 -13.99
CA GLU A 741 -28.58 -98.81 -14.33
C GLU A 741 -29.33 -99.38 -13.11
N LEU A 742 -28.82 -99.22 -11.89
CA LEU A 742 -29.49 -99.62 -10.63
C LEU A 742 -30.67 -98.70 -10.28
N ASP A 743 -30.58 -97.39 -10.55
CA ASP A 743 -31.74 -96.48 -10.45
C ASP A 743 -32.86 -96.88 -11.44
N ARG A 744 -32.51 -97.44 -12.61
CA ARG A 744 -33.48 -97.98 -13.59
C ARG A 744 -34.13 -99.30 -13.16
N ILE A 745 -33.43 -100.16 -12.42
CA ILE A 745 -33.94 -101.44 -11.89
C ILE A 745 -34.81 -101.22 -10.63
N TYR A 746 -34.43 -100.27 -9.78
CA TYR A 746 -35.16 -99.95 -8.54
C TYR A 746 -36.58 -99.40 -8.81
N GLU A 747 -36.72 -98.47 -9.78
CA GLU A 747 -38.02 -97.89 -10.17
C GLU A 747 -38.92 -98.88 -10.95
N ARG A 748 -38.36 -99.81 -11.75
CA ARG A 748 -39.16 -100.75 -12.58
C ARG A 748 -39.49 -102.09 -11.91
N GLU A 749 -38.61 -102.65 -11.09
CA GLU A 749 -38.80 -104.03 -10.57
C GLU A 749 -38.99 -104.12 -9.05
N TRP A 750 -38.31 -103.30 -8.25
CA TRP A 750 -38.20 -103.50 -6.80
C TRP A 750 -39.28 -102.77 -6.00
N LYS A 751 -39.65 -101.54 -6.39
CA LYS A 751 -40.71 -100.74 -5.75
C LYS A 751 -42.07 -101.48 -5.61
N PRO A 752 -42.55 -102.25 -6.62
CA PRO A 752 -43.80 -103.02 -6.50
C PRO A 752 -43.68 -104.36 -5.73
N LYS A 753 -42.46 -104.89 -5.54
CA LYS A 753 -42.19 -106.16 -4.81
C LYS A 753 -41.88 -105.92 -3.33
N ILE A 754 -41.23 -104.80 -2.98
CA ILE A 754 -41.00 -104.40 -1.58
C ILE A 754 -42.33 -104.08 -0.87
N GLY A 755 -43.31 -103.50 -1.59
CA GLY A 755 -44.69 -103.36 -1.09
C GLY A 755 -45.47 -104.67 -0.91
N ARG A 756 -44.99 -105.79 -1.49
CA ARG A 756 -45.48 -107.16 -1.20
C ARG A 756 -44.71 -107.82 -0.05
N LEU A 757 -43.42 -107.54 0.10
CA LEU A 757 -42.57 -108.02 1.20
C LEU A 757 -42.92 -107.41 2.56
N LEU A 758 -43.37 -106.15 2.62
CA LEU A 758 -43.85 -105.54 3.88
C LEU A 758 -45.12 -106.19 4.44
N ARG A 759 -45.79 -107.09 3.69
CA ARG A 759 -46.91 -107.92 4.19
C ARG A 759 -46.52 -109.37 4.44
N SER A 760 -45.29 -109.77 4.13
CA SER A 760 -44.82 -111.14 4.30
C SER A 760 -43.59 -111.25 5.22
N SER A 761 -43.17 -110.16 5.86
CA SER A 761 -42.09 -110.15 6.85
C SER A 761 -42.61 -109.97 8.28
N GLU A 762 -43.66 -110.69 8.65
CA GLU A 762 -43.91 -111.07 10.04
C GLU A 762 -44.01 -112.59 10.09
N GLY A 763 -43.25 -113.18 11.00
CA GLY A 763 -42.73 -114.52 10.88
C GLY A 763 -43.72 -115.66 11.10
N LYS A 764 -43.27 -116.88 10.79
CA LYS A 764 -43.49 -117.99 11.72
C LYS A 764 -42.30 -117.96 12.69
N GLY A 765 -42.44 -117.67 13.97
CA GLY A 765 -43.61 -117.23 14.73
C GLY A 765 -43.17 -116.98 16.16
N ALA A 766 -43.70 -115.93 16.77
CA ALA A 766 -44.73 -116.09 17.78
C ALA A 766 -45.78 -115.01 17.51
#